data_AF-A0A942H5V7-F1
#
_entry.id   AF-A0A942H5V7-F1
#
_cell.length_a   1.000
_cell.length_b   1.000
_cell.length_c   1.000
_cell.angle_alpha   90.00
_cell.angle_beta   90.00
_cell.angle_gamma   90.00
#
_symmetry.space_group_name_H-M   'P 1'
#
loop_
_entity.id
_entity.type
_entity.pdbx_description
1 polymer ?
#
loop_
_entity_poly.entity_id
_entity_poly.type
_entity_poly.pdbx_seq_one_letter_code
_entity_poly.pdbx_strand_id
1 'polypeptide(L)'
;MQNVNRYNWKSTVALLLSILLVLPYCSHTGTAQTLRDLHKQNEAHARRKLAPDLEDSLTEAEERNAAAIRKTEKTLGQMRREKAQKNSLPGTWAQASTKKPERVIVTLNGLTTEIMLKSCLLRLGGWVHQLHPNMGIAAVEVPLEKVRELAAETGIDYVSPDRPIMALGHIEATTGAAQVRNLVKTNSIQDLDGTGIGIAVIDSGVDNTHKLIRPSSGHPGIIAATDFITVDGRTDRYGHGTFVASLAVGSNALKNGAYEGIAPSAGLISLKVLGDDGIGLTSSLIAAMDWCIYNKSRYNIRVINLSIGTPAKDSYLNDPLCLAARRAHAAGLLVVAAAGNEGKDSSGNKLYGGIHSPGIDPSVLTVGAANTLNTDRRSDDRIASYSSRGPTRGFYTDANGVRIYDNLIKPDLVAPGNRIIAASSQNPDGTKDLNNLIYLYPSLAVNPTSKVEDRLMSLSGTSVAAPVVAGAAALLYEINPNFTPNLVKAILMYSAQPLPGYSTLEQGTGLLNIDGAVRIARLVRSNFLTLSNGNSMLTSLLPASQSSVIGYETCYWGQGVITNYCFLYGNNLMTYWQGIYGRYSVLADATKVTNGLITQVPGFTSSGVLQSGGVVFSDGGFLGDDRLIAKGVVFSDGVTQASGVVFADGRIKSDATSAPDILVQAKVVVPGD
;
A
#
# COMPACT_ATOMS: atom_id res chain seq x y z
N MET A 1 67.91 37.66 -26.12
CA MET A 1 67.09 37.77 -27.35
C MET A 1 65.86 36.92 -27.14
N GLN A 2 64.81 37.52 -26.56
CA GLN A 2 63.66 38.11 -27.26
C GLN A 2 62.54 37.09 -27.60
N ASN A 3 61.41 37.32 -26.94
CA ASN A 3 60.03 37.25 -27.45
C ASN A 3 59.13 36.07 -27.02
N VAL A 4 58.41 36.37 -25.94
CA VAL A 4 57.02 36.03 -25.66
C VAL A 4 56.15 36.20 -26.92
N ASN A 5 55.28 35.24 -27.22
CA ASN A 5 54.06 35.52 -27.96
C ASN A 5 52.86 34.71 -27.47
N ARG A 6 51.78 35.45 -27.21
CA ARG A 6 50.53 35.07 -26.56
C ARG A 6 49.63 34.31 -27.53
N TYR A 7 49.09 33.16 -27.11
CA TYR A 7 48.00 32.50 -27.83
C TYR A 7 46.65 33.20 -27.51
N ASN A 8 45.89 33.49 -28.56
CA ASN A 8 44.85 34.51 -28.61
C ASN A 8 43.46 33.92 -28.27
N TRP A 9 43.00 34.12 -27.03
CA TRP A 9 41.70 33.65 -26.50
C TRP A 9 40.48 34.29 -27.21
N LYS A 10 40.67 35.33 -28.02
CA LYS A 10 39.57 36.11 -28.62
C LYS A 10 38.88 35.44 -29.81
N SER A 11 39.49 34.44 -30.45
CA SER A 11 38.93 33.81 -31.66
C SER A 11 37.96 32.66 -31.36
N THR A 12 38.06 32.01 -30.21
CA THR A 12 37.19 30.87 -29.82
C THR A 12 35.87 31.33 -29.22
N VAL A 13 35.80 32.56 -28.68
CA VAL A 13 34.58 33.14 -28.10
C VAL A 13 33.66 33.73 -29.19
N ALA A 14 34.20 34.15 -30.33
CA ALA A 14 33.40 34.72 -31.42
C ALA A 14 32.56 33.69 -32.19
N LEU A 15 32.99 32.41 -32.22
CA LEU A 15 32.25 31.34 -32.90
C LEU A 15 31.11 30.76 -32.04
N LEU A 16 31.21 30.88 -30.71
CA LEU A 16 30.15 30.45 -29.77
C LEU A 16 29.02 31.49 -29.63
N LEU A 17 29.28 32.76 -29.98
CA LEU A 17 28.27 33.83 -29.93
C LEU A 17 27.44 33.98 -31.21
N SER A 18 27.87 33.37 -32.33
CA SER A 18 27.18 33.49 -33.63
C SER A 18 26.12 32.40 -33.88
N ILE A 19 26.09 31.33 -33.09
CA ILE A 19 25.06 30.27 -33.17
C ILE A 19 23.81 30.61 -32.32
N LEU A 20 23.86 31.67 -31.51
CA LEU A 20 22.79 32.10 -30.61
C LEU A 20 21.84 33.18 -31.18
N LEU A 21 22.01 33.60 -32.44
CA LEU A 21 21.31 34.77 -33.00
C LEU A 21 20.39 34.50 -34.21
N VAL A 22 19.95 33.26 -34.44
CA VAL A 22 18.92 32.96 -35.45
C VAL A 22 17.86 32.00 -34.90
N LEU A 23 16.98 32.52 -34.04
CA LEU A 23 15.66 31.93 -33.78
C LEU A 23 14.62 33.07 -33.70
N PRO A 24 13.43 32.91 -34.29
CA PRO A 24 12.45 33.98 -34.40
C PRO A 24 11.86 34.36 -33.04
N TYR A 25 11.74 35.67 -32.83
CA TYR A 25 11.04 36.32 -31.74
C TYR A 25 9.61 35.75 -31.57
N CYS A 26 9.36 35.09 -30.44
CA CYS A 26 8.01 34.91 -29.91
C CYS A 26 7.92 35.79 -28.66
N SER A 27 7.14 36.86 -28.72
CA SER A 27 6.93 37.79 -27.61
C SER A 27 6.19 37.09 -26.46
N HIS A 28 6.93 36.67 -25.43
CA HIS A 28 6.39 36.40 -24.11
C HIS A 28 6.86 37.51 -23.17
N THR A 29 5.92 38.34 -22.74
CA THR A 29 6.07 39.24 -21.60
C THR A 29 6.10 38.41 -20.32
N GLY A 30 7.21 37.73 -20.06
CA GLY A 30 7.50 37.07 -18.79
C GLY A 30 8.47 37.94 -18.01
N THR A 31 8.02 38.52 -16.90
CA THR A 31 8.90 39.14 -15.92
C THR A 31 9.91 38.11 -15.42
N ALA A 32 11.21 38.42 -15.51
CA ALA A 32 12.27 37.55 -15.01
C ALA A 32 12.08 37.35 -13.49
N GLN A 33 11.73 36.13 -13.08
CA GLN A 33 11.61 35.77 -11.67
C GLN A 33 12.99 35.78 -11.03
N THR A 34 13.12 36.48 -9.90
CA THR A 34 14.41 36.52 -9.19
C THR A 34 14.65 35.22 -8.43
N LEU A 35 15.92 34.89 -8.12
CA LEU A 35 16.26 33.76 -7.25
C LEU A 35 15.56 33.80 -5.88
N ARG A 36 15.17 35.00 -5.41
CA ARG A 36 14.35 35.18 -4.20
C ARG A 36 12.89 34.79 -4.41
N ASP A 37 12.33 35.04 -5.58
CA ASP A 37 10.96 34.64 -5.93
C ASP A 37 10.87 33.13 -6.13
N LEU A 38 11.91 32.52 -6.73
CA LEU A 38 12.07 31.06 -6.79
C LEU A 38 12.25 30.44 -5.41
N HIS A 39 12.99 31.08 -4.49
CA HIS A 39 13.10 30.62 -3.10
C HIS A 39 11.76 30.73 -2.36
N LYS A 40 11.04 31.84 -2.51
CA LYS A 40 9.70 32.02 -1.92
C LYS A 40 8.66 31.07 -2.49
N GLN A 41 8.73 30.73 -3.78
CA GLN A 41 7.88 29.70 -4.37
C GLN A 41 8.24 28.30 -3.86
N ASN A 42 9.53 28.00 -3.68
CA ASN A 42 9.97 26.74 -3.07
C ASN A 42 9.59 26.66 -1.58
N GLU A 43 9.59 27.76 -0.84
CA GLU A 43 9.08 27.85 0.54
C GLU A 43 7.55 27.75 0.60
N ALA A 44 6.82 28.33 -0.36
CA ALA A 44 5.36 28.22 -0.47
C ALA A 44 4.89 26.80 -0.87
N HIS A 45 5.76 26.01 -1.49
CA HIS A 45 5.54 24.58 -1.76
C HIS A 45 6.20 23.66 -0.73
N ALA A 46 6.88 24.20 0.29
CA ALA A 46 7.51 23.41 1.33
C ALA A 46 6.42 22.76 2.20
N ARG A 47 6.40 21.44 2.20
CA ARG A 47 5.49 20.66 3.04
C ARG A 47 5.89 20.84 4.50
N ARG A 48 4.90 20.91 5.40
CA ARG A 48 5.20 20.83 6.83
C ARG A 48 5.89 19.51 7.13
N LYS A 49 6.92 19.56 7.98
CA LYS A 49 7.76 18.40 8.34
C LYS A 49 7.21 17.57 9.49
N LEU A 50 6.00 17.86 9.96
CA LEU A 50 5.37 17.21 11.11
C LEU A 50 4.11 16.45 10.68
N ALA A 51 3.91 15.28 11.28
CA ALA A 51 2.67 14.52 11.20
C ALA A 51 1.48 15.31 11.77
N PRO A 52 0.28 15.22 11.16
CA PRO A 52 -0.88 16.00 11.59
C PRO A 52 -1.26 15.75 13.06
N ASP A 53 -1.26 14.50 13.51
CA ASP A 53 -1.60 14.13 14.88
C ASP A 53 -0.53 14.52 15.91
N LEU A 54 0.73 14.61 15.48
CA LEU A 54 1.81 15.12 16.31
C LEU A 54 1.67 16.64 16.49
N GLU A 55 1.30 17.37 15.44
CA GLU A 55 1.01 18.81 15.50
C GLU A 55 -0.16 19.12 16.45
N ASP A 56 -1.23 18.33 16.38
CA ASP A 56 -2.37 18.46 17.29
C ASP A 56 -1.94 18.24 18.74
N SER A 57 -1.14 17.19 19.00
CA SER A 57 -0.61 16.87 20.33
C SER A 57 0.29 17.97 20.91
N LEU A 58 1.11 18.59 20.05
CA LEU A 58 1.96 19.72 20.43
C LEU A 58 1.13 20.94 20.80
N THR A 59 0.10 21.23 20.00
CA THR A 59 -0.80 22.37 20.23
C THR A 59 -1.56 22.20 21.55
N GLU A 60 -2.10 21.02 21.83
CA GLU A 60 -2.74 20.71 23.11
C GLU A 60 -1.77 20.87 24.30
N ALA A 61 -0.51 20.42 24.16
CA ALA A 61 0.49 20.57 25.20
C ALA A 61 0.83 22.04 25.47
N GLU A 62 0.91 22.87 24.43
CA GLU A 62 1.11 24.32 24.55
C GLU A 62 -0.05 25.00 25.27
N GLU A 63 -1.30 24.65 24.93
CA GLU A 63 -2.48 25.17 25.61
C GLU A 63 -2.53 24.78 27.10
N ARG A 64 -2.22 23.52 27.42
CA ARG A 64 -2.12 23.04 28.81
C ARG A 64 -1.04 23.79 29.59
N ASN A 65 0.12 24.03 28.98
CA ASN A 65 1.20 24.79 29.59
C ASN A 65 0.80 26.25 29.82
N ALA A 66 0.16 26.90 28.84
CA ALA A 66 -0.34 28.27 28.98
C ALA A 66 -1.41 28.38 30.09
N ALA A 67 -2.31 27.39 30.19
CA ALA A 67 -3.30 27.32 31.26
C ALA A 67 -2.66 27.13 32.64
N ALA A 68 -1.62 26.29 32.74
CA ALA A 68 -0.87 26.10 33.97
C ALA A 68 -0.14 27.38 34.41
N ILE A 69 0.49 28.11 33.48
CA ILE A 69 1.11 29.41 33.75
C ILE A 69 0.07 30.41 34.27
N ARG A 70 -1.08 30.55 33.59
CA ARG A 70 -2.18 31.42 34.03
C ARG A 70 -2.70 31.07 35.42
N LYS A 71 -2.77 29.77 35.74
CA LYS A 71 -3.18 29.30 37.08
C LYS A 71 -2.15 29.71 38.13
N THR A 72 -0.86 29.49 37.86
CA THR A 72 0.25 29.87 38.74
C THR A 72 0.31 31.38 38.94
N GLU A 73 0.11 32.18 37.90
CA GLU A 73 0.02 33.65 37.99
C GLU A 73 -1.18 34.12 38.81
N LYS A 74 -2.34 33.49 38.65
CA LYS A 74 -3.52 33.76 39.51
C LYS A 74 -3.26 33.41 40.97
N THR A 75 -2.64 32.27 41.24
CA THR A 75 -2.27 31.84 42.60
C THR A 75 -1.22 32.78 43.20
N LEU A 76 -0.19 33.18 42.44
CA LEU A 76 0.78 34.21 42.85
C LEU A 76 0.12 35.57 43.10
N GLY A 77 -0.85 35.95 42.28
CA GLY A 77 -1.64 37.17 42.45
C GLY A 77 -2.50 37.15 43.73
N GLN A 78 -3.14 36.02 44.02
CA GLN A 78 -3.88 35.79 45.26
C GLN A 78 -2.95 35.79 46.47
N MET A 79 -1.82 35.08 46.41
CA MET A 79 -0.79 35.08 47.45
C MET A 79 -0.19 36.48 47.67
N ARG A 80 0.01 37.28 46.62
CA ARG A 80 0.45 38.68 46.76
C ARG A 80 -0.60 39.55 47.47
N ARG A 81 -1.89 39.33 47.21
CA ARG A 81 -2.99 40.03 47.90
C ARG A 81 -3.12 39.58 49.37
N GLU A 82 -2.94 38.30 49.66
CA GLU A 82 -2.93 37.76 51.03
C GLU A 82 -1.69 38.20 51.83
N LYS A 83 -0.53 38.30 51.16
CA LYS A 83 0.73 38.77 51.75
C LYS A 83 0.72 40.28 52.03
N ALA A 84 -0.07 41.07 51.28
CA ALA A 84 -0.35 42.46 51.62
C ALA A 84 -1.19 42.60 52.92
N GLN A 85 -1.79 41.51 53.42
CA GLN A 85 -2.57 41.47 54.66
C GLN A 85 -1.85 40.80 55.84
N LYS A 86 -0.80 39.99 55.63
CA LYS A 86 -0.02 39.37 56.72
C LYS A 86 1.47 39.24 56.38
N ASN A 87 2.32 39.84 57.21
CA ASN A 87 3.77 39.65 57.21
C ASN A 87 4.14 38.23 57.65
N SER A 88 4.31 37.30 56.72
CA SER A 88 5.18 36.13 56.90
C SER A 88 5.55 35.49 55.56
N LEU A 89 6.77 34.94 55.48
CA LEU A 89 7.26 34.14 54.36
C LEU A 89 7.01 32.65 54.67
N PRO A 90 6.56 31.86 53.67
CA PRO A 90 7.25 30.59 53.47
C PRO A 90 7.49 30.25 51.99
N GLY A 91 8.58 29.52 51.76
CA GLY A 91 8.93 28.95 50.47
C GLY A 91 8.19 27.63 50.21
N THR A 92 7.86 27.39 48.95
CA THR A 92 7.77 26.05 48.38
C THR A 92 7.91 26.16 46.87
N TRP A 93 8.74 25.29 46.31
CA TRP A 93 9.17 25.30 44.92
C TRP A 93 8.07 24.73 44.03
N ALA A 94 7.87 25.32 42.86
CA ALA A 94 7.02 24.76 41.82
C ALA A 94 7.54 23.36 41.46
N GLN A 95 6.70 22.34 41.61
CA GLN A 95 6.98 21.03 41.05
C GLN A 95 7.07 21.18 39.53
N ALA A 96 8.27 20.98 38.99
CA ALA A 96 8.47 20.79 37.56
C ALA A 96 7.63 19.58 37.13
N SER A 97 6.72 19.81 36.19
CA SER A 97 6.03 18.75 35.45
C SER A 97 7.09 17.75 34.94
N THR A 98 7.00 16.50 35.39
CA THR A 98 7.79 15.39 34.85
C THR A 98 7.32 15.13 33.42
N LYS A 99 7.91 15.83 32.46
CA LYS A 99 7.51 15.77 31.06
C LYS A 99 7.92 14.42 30.47
N LYS A 100 6.92 13.65 30.05
CA LYS A 100 7.11 12.33 29.46
C LYS A 100 7.78 12.51 28.09
N PRO A 101 8.94 11.89 27.84
CA PRO A 101 9.56 11.91 26.53
C PRO A 101 8.67 11.17 25.50
N GLU A 102 8.64 11.68 24.27
CA GLU A 102 7.81 11.14 23.19
C GLU A 102 8.69 10.34 22.22
N ARG A 103 8.23 9.17 21.81
CA ARG A 103 8.91 8.33 20.83
C ARG A 103 8.42 8.68 19.43
N VAL A 104 9.33 9.15 18.60
CA VAL A 104 9.05 9.61 17.24
C VAL A 104 9.93 8.90 16.23
N ILE A 105 9.42 8.79 15.01
CA ILE A 105 10.15 8.31 13.85
C ILE A 105 10.56 9.53 13.04
N VAL A 106 11.85 9.63 12.76
CA VAL A 106 12.42 10.67 11.91
C VAL A 106 12.85 10.06 10.58
N THR A 107 12.47 10.72 9.49
CA THR A 107 13.02 10.45 8.17
C THR A 107 14.18 11.41 7.94
N LEU A 108 15.31 10.85 7.54
CA LEU A 108 16.56 11.58 7.37
C LEU A 108 16.74 11.94 5.91
N ASN A 109 17.24 13.15 5.67
CA ASN A 109 17.73 13.49 4.34
C ASN A 109 18.97 12.62 4.04
N GLY A 110 19.23 12.32 2.77
CA GLY A 110 20.34 11.44 2.36
C GLY A 110 21.75 11.96 2.70
N LEU A 111 21.87 13.15 3.31
CA LEU A 111 23.12 13.78 3.72
C LEU A 111 23.36 13.67 5.25
N THR A 112 22.35 13.29 6.03
CA THR A 112 22.47 13.19 7.48
C THR A 112 23.16 11.90 7.89
N THR A 113 24.35 12.06 8.47
CA THR A 113 25.07 10.93 9.07
C THR A 113 24.51 10.58 10.45
N GLU A 114 24.75 9.34 10.90
CA GLU A 114 24.41 8.91 12.26
C GLU A 114 24.98 9.82 13.34
N ILE A 115 26.21 10.32 13.15
CA ILE A 115 26.89 11.22 14.08
C ILE A 115 26.17 12.57 14.17
N MET A 116 25.73 13.10 13.02
CA MET A 116 24.96 14.35 12.97
C MET A 116 23.62 14.20 13.70
N LEU A 117 22.90 13.10 13.47
CA LEU A 117 21.65 12.82 14.16
C LEU A 117 21.84 12.70 15.68
N LYS A 118 22.83 11.91 16.13
CA LYS A 118 23.12 11.73 17.56
C LYS A 118 23.50 13.05 18.23
N SER A 119 24.31 13.88 17.56
CA SER A 119 24.72 15.19 18.09
C SER A 119 23.55 16.15 18.22
N CYS A 120 22.66 16.17 17.23
CA CYS A 120 21.42 16.94 17.27
C CYS A 120 20.52 16.50 18.44
N LEU A 121 20.28 15.19 18.59
CA LEU A 121 19.43 14.67 19.66
C LEU A 121 20.02 14.93 21.05
N LEU A 122 21.33 14.76 21.24
CA LEU A 122 21.99 15.08 22.51
C LEU A 122 21.79 16.56 22.90
N ARG A 123 21.85 17.48 21.94
CA ARG A 123 21.56 18.91 22.16
C ARG A 123 20.10 19.16 22.56
N LEU A 124 19.17 18.36 22.05
CA LEU A 124 17.74 18.46 22.34
C LEU A 124 17.30 17.63 23.57
N GLY A 125 18.23 16.95 24.25
CA GLY A 125 17.92 16.09 25.39
C GLY A 125 17.24 14.76 25.02
N GLY A 126 17.44 14.30 23.78
CA GLY A 126 16.92 13.05 23.25
C GLY A 126 18.02 12.03 22.93
N TRP A 127 17.61 10.83 22.52
CA TRP A 127 18.50 9.75 22.09
C TRP A 127 17.90 8.90 20.97
N VAL A 128 18.76 8.12 20.31
CA VAL A 128 18.35 7.18 19.25
C VAL A 128 18.00 5.84 19.88
N HIS A 129 16.82 5.30 19.57
CA HIS A 129 16.44 3.92 19.91
C HIS A 129 16.90 2.93 18.85
N GLN A 130 16.57 3.22 17.60
CA GLN A 130 16.86 2.36 16.46
C GLN A 130 17.23 3.23 15.26
N LEU A 131 18.23 2.80 14.50
CA LEU A 131 18.64 3.42 13.25
C LEU A 131 18.54 2.38 12.15
N HIS A 132 17.93 2.76 11.03
CA HIS A 132 17.75 1.91 9.85
C HIS A 132 18.44 2.58 8.66
N PRO A 133 19.76 2.40 8.48
CA PRO A 133 20.53 3.13 7.47
C PRO A 133 20.07 2.85 6.03
N ASN A 134 19.72 1.61 5.68
CA ASN A 134 19.21 1.30 4.33
C ASN A 134 17.86 1.96 4.07
N MET A 135 17.17 2.35 5.14
CA MET A 135 15.92 3.07 5.10
C MET A 135 16.09 4.58 5.28
N GLY A 136 17.21 5.13 5.73
CA GLY A 136 17.27 6.55 6.11
C GLY A 136 16.16 6.96 7.09
N ILE A 137 15.79 6.06 8.00
CA ILE A 137 14.77 6.25 9.04
C ILE A 137 15.41 5.95 10.39
N ALA A 138 15.04 6.70 11.42
CA ALA A 138 15.42 6.40 12.80
C ALA A 138 14.21 6.52 13.74
N ALA A 139 14.13 5.62 14.72
CA ALA A 139 13.26 5.79 15.87
C ALA A 139 14.06 6.48 16.98
N VAL A 140 13.56 7.61 17.46
CA VAL A 140 14.24 8.47 18.43
C VAL A 140 13.29 8.84 19.55
N GLU A 141 13.84 9.19 20.70
CA GLU A 141 13.08 9.69 21.84
C GLU A 141 13.54 11.11 22.15
N VAL A 142 12.59 12.02 22.28
CA VAL A 142 12.84 13.45 22.46
C VAL A 142 11.75 14.07 23.36
N PRO A 143 12.06 15.05 24.20
CA PRO A 143 11.04 15.79 24.93
C PRO A 143 10.01 16.42 23.97
N LEU A 144 8.72 16.33 24.29
CA LEU A 144 7.64 16.76 23.40
C LEU A 144 7.81 18.22 22.93
N GLU A 145 8.20 19.15 23.82
CA GLU A 145 8.45 20.55 23.45
C GLU A 145 9.59 20.76 22.44
N LYS A 146 10.50 19.79 22.31
CA LYS A 146 11.66 19.85 21.42
C LYS A 146 11.38 19.24 20.04
N VAL A 147 10.21 18.67 19.82
CA VAL A 147 9.83 18.06 18.53
C VAL A 147 9.79 19.08 17.39
N ARG A 148 9.31 20.32 17.63
CA ARG A 148 9.34 21.38 16.60
C ARG A 148 10.78 21.82 16.27
N GLU A 149 11.65 21.89 17.29
CA GLU A 149 13.08 22.17 17.09
C GLU A 149 13.75 21.05 16.29
N LEU A 150 13.42 19.78 16.58
CA LEU A 150 13.90 18.62 15.83
C LEU A 150 13.45 18.68 14.36
N ALA A 151 12.17 18.95 14.09
CA ALA A 151 11.65 19.04 12.73
C ALA A 151 12.25 20.21 11.92
N ALA A 152 12.71 21.27 12.59
CA ALA A 152 13.36 22.40 11.95
C ALA A 152 14.80 22.11 11.49
N GLU A 153 15.41 21.02 11.95
CA GLU A 153 16.77 20.65 11.56
C GLU A 153 16.85 20.36 10.06
N THR A 154 17.91 20.85 9.42
CA THR A 154 18.13 20.68 7.98
C THR A 154 18.25 19.21 7.58
N GLY A 155 18.76 18.38 8.50
CA GLY A 155 18.97 16.96 8.34
C GLY A 155 17.71 16.08 8.34
N ILE A 156 16.57 16.64 8.74
CA ILE A 156 15.33 15.90 9.00
C ILE A 156 14.27 16.31 7.97
N ASP A 157 13.73 15.33 7.25
CA ASP A 157 12.72 15.57 6.22
C ASP A 157 11.30 15.54 6.79
N TYR A 158 11.04 14.61 7.72
CA TYR A 158 9.73 14.43 8.33
C TYR A 158 9.82 13.77 9.71
N VAL A 159 8.92 14.13 10.60
CA VAL A 159 8.78 13.56 11.95
C VAL A 159 7.34 13.08 12.15
N SER A 160 7.20 11.81 12.52
CA SER A 160 5.90 11.17 12.82
C SER A 160 5.96 10.45 14.18
N PRO A 161 4.83 10.24 14.87
CA PRO A 161 4.82 9.40 16.08
C PRO A 161 5.22 7.95 15.77
N ASP A 162 5.82 7.25 16.74
CA ASP A 162 5.97 5.79 16.69
C ASP A 162 4.62 5.12 16.98
N ARG A 163 3.73 5.09 15.99
CA ARG A 163 2.33 4.66 16.15
C ARG A 163 2.22 3.17 16.46
N PRO A 164 1.21 2.75 17.24
CA PRO A 164 0.90 1.34 17.38
C PRO A 164 0.41 0.76 16.05
N ILE A 165 0.82 -0.46 15.79
CA ILE A 165 0.33 -1.31 14.69
C ILE A 165 -0.39 -2.52 15.28
N MET A 166 -1.32 -3.10 14.53
CA MET A 166 -2.12 -4.24 14.99
C MET A 166 -2.36 -5.26 13.89
N ALA A 167 -2.64 -6.50 14.28
CA ALA A 167 -3.14 -7.54 13.39
C ALA A 167 -4.53 -7.18 12.85
N LEU A 168 -4.75 -7.38 11.55
CA LEU A 168 -6.01 -7.01 10.88
C LEU A 168 -7.00 -8.19 10.82
N GLY A 169 -7.31 -8.80 11.96
CA GLY A 169 -8.30 -9.89 12.08
C GLY A 169 -9.73 -9.41 12.35
N HIS A 170 -10.72 -10.21 11.97
CA HIS A 170 -12.14 -10.02 12.26
C HIS A 170 -12.81 -11.37 12.56
N ILE A 171 -13.87 -11.37 13.39
CA ILE A 171 -14.54 -12.58 13.86
C ILE A 171 -15.88 -12.73 13.14
N GLU A 172 -16.10 -13.87 12.49
CA GLU A 172 -17.40 -14.19 11.90
C GLU A 172 -17.70 -15.72 11.80
N ALA A 173 -18.98 -16.15 11.69
CA ALA A 173 -19.49 -17.51 12.04
C ALA A 173 -19.93 -18.53 10.92
N THR A 174 -19.21 -18.75 9.81
CA THR A 174 -19.58 -19.62 8.62
C THR A 174 -18.38 -19.84 7.69
N THR A 175 -17.92 -21.06 7.46
CA THR A 175 -16.61 -21.30 6.83
C THR A 175 -16.50 -20.87 5.35
N GLY A 176 -15.28 -20.64 4.82
CA GLY A 176 -15.01 -20.27 3.41
C GLY A 176 -13.79 -20.96 2.77
N ALA A 177 -13.23 -21.98 3.44
CA ALA A 177 -11.88 -22.49 3.19
C ALA A 177 -11.68 -23.29 1.88
N ALA A 178 -12.76 -23.74 1.21
CA ALA A 178 -12.65 -24.62 0.05
C ALA A 178 -12.13 -23.92 -1.21
N GLN A 179 -12.47 -22.64 -1.36
CA GLN A 179 -12.12 -21.87 -2.55
C GLN A 179 -10.62 -21.60 -2.67
N VAL A 180 -9.91 -21.34 -1.55
CA VAL A 180 -8.45 -21.10 -1.55
C VAL A 180 -7.70 -22.26 -2.21
N ARG A 181 -8.14 -23.50 -1.96
CA ARG A 181 -7.53 -24.70 -2.57
C ARG A 181 -7.77 -24.79 -4.06
N ASN A 182 -8.96 -24.43 -4.52
CA ASN A 182 -9.29 -24.50 -5.94
C ASN A 182 -8.54 -23.46 -6.78
N LEU A 183 -7.88 -22.48 -6.14
CA LEU A 183 -6.99 -21.56 -6.84
C LEU A 183 -5.73 -22.23 -7.41
N VAL A 184 -5.27 -23.34 -6.81
CA VAL A 184 -4.03 -24.04 -7.20
C VAL A 184 -4.25 -25.42 -7.82
N LYS A 185 -5.51 -25.91 -7.86
CA LYS A 185 -5.88 -27.21 -8.48
C LYS A 185 -6.10 -27.14 -10.00
N THR A 186 -5.35 -26.31 -10.71
CA THR A 186 -5.45 -26.21 -12.18
C THR A 186 -4.22 -26.81 -12.86
N ASN A 187 -4.38 -27.32 -14.08
CA ASN A 187 -3.28 -27.94 -14.85
C ASN A 187 -2.09 -27.00 -15.08
N SER A 188 -2.32 -25.68 -15.05
CA SER A 188 -1.27 -24.70 -15.28
C SER A 188 -0.34 -24.52 -14.08
N ILE A 189 -0.68 -25.05 -12.89
CA ILE A 189 0.02 -24.82 -11.63
C ILE A 189 0.61 -26.12 -11.04
N GLN A 190 0.31 -27.30 -11.60
CA GLN A 190 0.64 -28.60 -11.00
C GLN A 190 2.14 -28.85 -10.69
N ASP A 191 3.03 -28.12 -11.35
CA ASP A 191 4.48 -28.18 -11.23
C ASP A 191 5.09 -27.01 -10.45
N LEU A 192 4.26 -26.16 -9.82
CA LEU A 192 4.69 -25.01 -9.04
C LEU A 192 4.24 -25.15 -7.59
N ASP A 193 5.16 -24.94 -6.66
CA ASP A 193 4.91 -25.05 -5.23
C ASP A 193 5.66 -23.97 -4.41
N GLY A 194 6.33 -23.04 -5.08
CA GLY A 194 7.14 -21.98 -4.48
C GLY A 194 8.56 -22.38 -4.15
N THR A 195 9.03 -23.54 -4.64
CA THR A 195 10.37 -24.05 -4.36
C THR A 195 11.45 -23.00 -4.60
N GLY A 196 12.33 -22.84 -3.61
CA GLY A 196 13.47 -21.94 -3.68
C GLY A 196 13.13 -20.46 -3.48
N ILE A 197 11.86 -20.09 -3.28
CA ILE A 197 11.45 -18.70 -3.02
C ILE A 197 11.24 -18.46 -1.52
N GLY A 198 11.79 -17.36 -1.00
CA GLY A 198 11.58 -16.93 0.38
C GLY A 198 10.39 -15.98 0.53
N ILE A 199 9.49 -16.29 1.46
CA ILE A 199 8.37 -15.44 1.88
C ILE A 199 8.60 -14.98 3.32
N ALA A 200 8.73 -13.68 3.53
CA ALA A 200 8.81 -13.09 4.86
C ALA A 200 7.42 -12.75 5.38
N VAL A 201 7.03 -13.36 6.49
CA VAL A 201 5.80 -13.06 7.23
C VAL A 201 6.18 -12.22 8.44
N ILE A 202 5.81 -10.94 8.41
CA ILE A 202 6.06 -9.98 9.49
C ILE A 202 4.79 -9.84 10.31
N ASP A 203 4.74 -10.44 11.50
CA ASP A 203 3.49 -10.63 12.28
C ASP A 203 3.77 -10.90 13.78
N SER A 204 2.94 -11.66 14.48
CA SER A 204 3.09 -12.02 15.90
C SER A 204 4.07 -13.15 16.22
N GLY A 205 4.75 -13.68 15.20
CA GLY A 205 5.60 -14.86 15.28
C GLY A 205 4.98 -16.05 14.56
N VAL A 206 5.68 -17.18 14.52
CA VAL A 206 5.15 -18.44 13.94
C VAL A 206 5.54 -19.61 14.83
N ASP A 207 4.57 -20.47 15.15
CA ASP A 207 4.78 -21.75 15.82
C ASP A 207 5.39 -22.78 14.86
N ASN A 208 6.66 -23.13 15.11
CA ASN A 208 7.42 -24.05 14.28
C ASN A 208 7.07 -25.54 14.51
N THR A 209 6.24 -25.85 15.52
CA THR A 209 5.90 -27.23 15.88
C THR A 209 4.64 -27.72 15.17
N HIS A 210 3.79 -26.80 14.73
CA HIS A 210 2.53 -27.10 14.05
C HIS A 210 2.77 -27.92 12.77
N LYS A 211 1.94 -28.94 12.49
CA LYS A 211 2.20 -29.87 11.35
C LYS A 211 2.22 -29.21 9.98
N LEU A 212 1.45 -28.14 9.79
CA LEU A 212 1.47 -27.34 8.54
C LEU A 212 2.75 -26.51 8.36
N ILE A 213 3.53 -26.27 9.41
CA ILE A 213 4.67 -25.34 9.39
C ILE A 213 6.01 -26.05 9.64
N ARG A 214 6.00 -27.13 10.43
CA ARG A 214 7.22 -27.85 10.76
C ARG A 214 7.86 -28.44 9.49
N PRO A 215 9.19 -28.45 9.38
CA PRO A 215 9.86 -29.02 8.22
C PRO A 215 9.41 -30.46 7.95
N SER A 216 9.16 -30.78 6.68
CA SER A 216 8.81 -32.12 6.22
C SER A 216 9.28 -32.33 4.78
N SER A 217 9.07 -33.52 4.19
CA SER A 217 9.51 -33.78 2.82
C SER A 217 8.85 -32.82 1.85
N GLY A 218 9.64 -31.99 1.16
CA GLY A 218 9.16 -30.96 0.25
C GLY A 218 8.76 -29.63 0.92
N HIS A 219 8.66 -29.56 2.25
CA HIS A 219 8.29 -28.34 2.97
C HIS A 219 9.46 -27.86 3.86
N PRO A 220 10.14 -26.75 3.52
CA PRO A 220 11.30 -26.26 4.27
C PRO A 220 10.97 -25.80 5.71
N GLY A 221 9.72 -25.42 5.97
CA GLY A 221 9.33 -24.75 7.21
C GLY A 221 10.02 -23.40 7.40
N ILE A 222 10.25 -23.02 8.65
CA ILE A 222 10.91 -21.76 9.01
C ILE A 222 12.42 -21.86 8.75
N ILE A 223 12.91 -21.11 7.76
CA ILE A 223 14.33 -21.05 7.38
C ILE A 223 15.09 -19.92 8.07
N ALA A 224 14.38 -18.89 8.56
CA ALA A 224 14.93 -17.81 9.37
C ALA A 224 13.86 -17.23 10.31
N ALA A 225 14.26 -16.81 11.50
CA ALA A 225 13.36 -16.18 12.46
C ALA A 225 14.06 -15.06 13.24
N THR A 226 13.35 -13.98 13.56
CA THR A 226 13.86 -12.87 14.39
C THR A 226 12.73 -12.22 15.17
N ASP A 227 12.99 -11.88 16.44
CA ASP A 227 12.07 -11.14 17.32
C ASP A 227 12.54 -9.69 17.46
N PHE A 228 11.66 -8.74 17.16
CA PHE A 228 11.91 -7.31 17.31
C PHE A 228 11.28 -6.71 18.57
N ILE A 229 10.83 -7.55 19.52
CA ILE A 229 10.11 -7.16 20.74
C ILE A 229 10.76 -7.69 22.02
N THR A 230 10.90 -9.02 22.17
CA THR A 230 11.12 -9.66 23.50
C THR A 230 12.30 -10.63 23.61
N VAL A 231 13.04 -10.87 22.51
CA VAL A 231 14.23 -11.75 22.39
C VAL A 231 13.94 -13.26 22.21
N ASP A 232 12.68 -13.74 22.27
CA ASP A 232 12.31 -15.15 22.00
C ASP A 232 11.46 -15.30 20.72
N GLY A 233 12.15 -15.39 19.58
CA GLY A 233 11.55 -15.24 18.24
C GLY A 233 10.98 -16.46 17.56
N ARG A 234 10.72 -17.55 18.28
CA ARG A 234 10.22 -18.81 17.69
C ARG A 234 8.83 -19.20 18.16
N THR A 235 8.13 -18.27 18.80
CA THR A 235 6.85 -18.54 19.44
C THR A 235 5.79 -17.55 18.98
N ASP A 236 4.56 -18.03 18.90
CA ASP A 236 3.40 -17.22 18.52
C ASP A 236 2.27 -17.39 19.53
N ARG A 237 2.38 -16.66 20.64
CA ARG A 237 1.38 -16.68 21.72
C ARG A 237 0.08 -16.00 21.32
N TYR A 238 0.13 -15.06 20.38
CA TYR A 238 -1.06 -14.39 19.88
C TYR A 238 -1.86 -15.29 18.92
N GLY A 239 -1.15 -15.96 18.00
CA GLY A 239 -1.67 -16.99 17.09
C GLY A 239 -1.94 -16.53 15.66
N HIS A 240 -1.99 -15.22 15.42
CA HIS A 240 -2.27 -14.66 14.11
C HIS A 240 -1.18 -14.99 13.08
N GLY A 241 0.09 -14.82 13.43
CA GLY A 241 1.20 -15.04 12.51
C GLY A 241 1.32 -16.49 12.02
N THR A 242 1.07 -17.48 12.89
CA THR A 242 1.04 -18.90 12.51
C THR A 242 -0.08 -19.19 11.51
N PHE A 243 -1.26 -18.61 11.75
CA PHE A 243 -2.39 -18.73 10.83
C PHE A 243 -2.07 -18.13 9.47
N VAL A 244 -1.58 -16.88 9.45
CA VAL A 244 -1.17 -16.17 8.22
C VAL A 244 -0.09 -16.94 7.46
N ALA A 245 0.94 -17.42 8.15
CA ALA A 245 2.03 -18.18 7.54
C ALA A 245 1.51 -19.47 6.89
N SER A 246 0.60 -20.20 7.55
CA SER A 246 0.06 -21.45 7.01
C SER A 246 -0.77 -21.27 5.74
N LEU A 247 -1.39 -20.10 5.52
CA LEU A 247 -2.09 -19.81 4.27
C LEU A 247 -1.14 -19.59 3.10
N ALA A 248 0.03 -19.01 3.36
CA ALA A 248 1.05 -18.81 2.35
C ALA A 248 1.81 -20.11 2.04
N VAL A 249 2.26 -20.84 3.06
CA VAL A 249 3.23 -21.94 2.91
C VAL A 249 2.82 -23.27 3.55
N GLY A 250 1.60 -23.41 4.07
CA GLY A 250 1.20 -24.61 4.81
C GLY A 250 1.42 -25.90 4.03
N SER A 251 2.04 -26.90 4.66
CA SER A 251 2.29 -28.21 4.03
C SER A 251 1.02 -29.04 3.81
N ASN A 252 1.11 -30.11 3.03
CA ASN A 252 0.01 -31.06 2.84
C ASN A 252 -0.19 -32.06 4.01
N ALA A 253 0.54 -31.92 5.12
CA ALA A 253 0.63 -32.91 6.17
C ALA A 253 -0.67 -33.15 6.96
N LEU A 254 -1.65 -32.24 6.89
CA LEU A 254 -2.94 -32.39 7.57
C LEU A 254 -4.07 -32.75 6.62
N LYS A 255 -4.87 -33.74 7.02
CA LYS A 255 -6.12 -34.15 6.35
C LYS A 255 -5.96 -34.31 4.82
N ASN A 256 -4.87 -34.94 4.38
CA ASN A 256 -4.54 -35.16 2.97
C ASN A 256 -4.50 -33.86 2.14
N GLY A 257 -3.82 -32.82 2.65
CA GLY A 257 -3.68 -31.54 1.95
C GLY A 257 -4.90 -30.62 2.01
N ALA A 258 -5.89 -30.90 2.87
CA ALA A 258 -7.10 -30.08 2.94
C ALA A 258 -6.87 -28.64 3.45
N TYR A 259 -5.68 -28.34 3.99
CA TYR A 259 -5.29 -27.03 4.52
C TYR A 259 -3.89 -26.60 4.02
N GLU A 260 -3.49 -27.14 2.86
CA GLU A 260 -2.25 -26.73 2.20
C GLU A 260 -2.33 -25.24 1.80
N GLY A 261 -1.21 -24.54 1.97
CA GLY A 261 -1.05 -23.15 1.55
C GLY A 261 -0.88 -23.02 0.03
N ILE A 262 -0.75 -21.78 -0.46
CA ILE A 262 -0.62 -21.54 -1.89
C ILE A 262 0.76 -21.92 -2.45
N ALA A 263 1.83 -21.72 -1.67
CA ALA A 263 3.22 -22.00 -2.03
C ALA A 263 3.88 -22.90 -0.95
N PRO A 264 3.47 -24.17 -0.86
CA PRO A 264 3.84 -25.05 0.26
C PRO A 264 5.34 -25.36 0.35
N SER A 265 6.12 -25.20 -0.71
CA SER A 265 7.57 -25.47 -0.73
C SER A 265 8.41 -24.20 -0.65
N ALA A 266 7.79 -23.03 -0.47
CA ALA A 266 8.49 -21.78 -0.22
C ALA A 266 9.14 -21.75 1.18
N GLY A 267 10.31 -21.12 1.27
CA GLY A 267 11.00 -20.92 2.55
C GLY A 267 10.32 -19.85 3.38
N LEU A 268 9.95 -20.15 4.63
CA LEU A 268 9.31 -19.21 5.53
C LEU A 268 10.32 -18.42 6.36
N ILE A 269 10.24 -17.09 6.31
CA ILE A 269 10.98 -16.19 7.19
C ILE A 269 9.98 -15.59 8.19
N SER A 270 10.13 -15.89 9.47
CA SER A 270 9.23 -15.41 10.54
C SER A 270 9.83 -14.20 11.26
N LEU A 271 9.24 -13.02 11.09
CA LEU A 271 9.69 -11.80 11.76
C LEU A 271 8.61 -11.32 12.73
N LYS A 272 8.86 -11.48 14.03
CA LYS A 272 7.92 -11.11 15.09
C LYS A 272 8.03 -9.62 15.41
N VAL A 273 6.94 -8.88 15.19
CA VAL A 273 6.80 -7.44 15.46
C VAL A 273 5.56 -7.11 16.29
N LEU A 274 4.63 -8.06 16.46
CA LEU A 274 3.50 -7.94 17.39
C LEU A 274 3.74 -8.73 18.68
N GLY A 275 3.40 -8.10 19.80
CA GLY A 275 3.43 -8.70 21.13
C GLY A 275 2.36 -9.77 21.30
N ASP A 276 2.27 -10.30 22.52
CA ASP A 276 1.29 -11.34 22.85
C ASP A 276 -0.15 -10.82 22.85
N ASP A 277 -0.33 -9.50 22.91
CA ASP A 277 -1.61 -8.79 22.78
C ASP A 277 -1.99 -8.48 21.31
N GLY A 278 -1.11 -8.81 20.36
CA GLY A 278 -1.31 -8.49 18.94
C GLY A 278 -1.02 -7.03 18.58
N ILE A 279 -0.36 -6.27 19.46
CA ILE A 279 0.03 -4.89 19.24
C ILE A 279 1.55 -4.80 19.08
N GLY A 280 2.00 -3.98 18.13
CA GLY A 280 3.41 -3.69 17.90
C GLY A 280 3.64 -2.20 17.71
N LEU A 281 4.87 -1.83 17.42
CA LEU A 281 5.25 -0.46 17.08
C LEU A 281 5.67 -0.33 15.63
N THR A 282 5.43 0.86 15.08
CA THR A 282 5.85 1.23 13.72
C THR A 282 7.36 1.03 13.54
N SER A 283 8.16 1.39 14.54
CA SER A 283 9.62 1.17 14.57
C SER A 283 10.01 -0.30 14.39
N SER A 284 9.37 -1.23 15.11
CA SER A 284 9.65 -2.68 14.99
C SER A 284 9.33 -3.21 13.60
N LEU A 285 8.27 -2.72 12.96
CA LEU A 285 7.91 -3.09 11.59
C LEU A 285 8.92 -2.55 10.55
N ILE A 286 9.40 -1.32 10.73
CA ILE A 286 10.46 -0.76 9.88
C ILE A 286 11.75 -1.56 10.03
N ALA A 287 12.12 -1.94 11.27
CA ALA A 287 13.27 -2.78 11.54
C ALA A 287 13.18 -4.15 10.84
N ALA A 288 12.01 -4.76 10.84
CA ALA A 288 11.79 -6.04 10.15
C ALA A 288 11.88 -5.92 8.62
N MET A 289 11.36 -4.84 8.02
CA MET A 289 11.54 -4.59 6.58
C MET A 289 13.01 -4.33 6.22
N ASP A 290 13.75 -3.59 7.05
CA ASP A 290 15.19 -3.35 6.89
C ASP A 290 15.98 -4.67 6.95
N TRP A 291 15.63 -5.55 7.89
CA TRP A 291 16.19 -6.89 8.00
C TRP A 291 15.94 -7.72 6.73
N CYS A 292 14.75 -7.64 6.13
CA CYS A 292 14.42 -8.31 4.86
C CYS A 292 15.30 -7.82 3.72
N ILE A 293 15.55 -6.51 3.60
CA ILE A 293 16.45 -5.95 2.59
C ILE A 293 17.87 -6.50 2.78
N TYR A 294 18.37 -6.47 4.02
CA TYR A 294 19.71 -6.94 4.35
C TYR A 294 19.91 -8.44 4.07
N ASN A 295 18.91 -9.27 4.40
CA ASN A 295 19.01 -10.73 4.26
C ASN A 295 18.41 -11.28 2.96
N LYS A 296 17.94 -10.41 2.06
CA LYS A 296 17.27 -10.79 0.81
C LYS A 296 18.01 -11.88 0.05
N SER A 297 19.28 -11.66 -0.24
CA SER A 297 20.09 -12.59 -1.04
C SER A 297 20.39 -13.89 -0.31
N ARG A 298 20.49 -13.85 1.03
CA ARG A 298 20.83 -15.01 1.86
C ARG A 298 19.71 -16.05 1.90
N TYR A 299 18.46 -15.60 1.97
CA TYR A 299 17.29 -16.47 2.08
C TYR A 299 16.39 -16.45 0.83
N ASN A 300 16.90 -15.89 -0.28
CA ASN A 300 16.14 -15.60 -1.51
C ASN A 300 14.76 -15.00 -1.22
N ILE A 301 14.70 -13.98 -0.35
CA ILE A 301 13.43 -13.32 0.01
C ILE A 301 12.94 -12.58 -1.23
N ARG A 302 11.71 -12.89 -1.66
CA ARG A 302 11.08 -12.22 -2.81
C ARG A 302 9.79 -11.51 -2.47
N VAL A 303 9.12 -11.97 -1.41
CA VAL A 303 7.82 -11.47 -0.99
C VAL A 303 7.88 -11.13 0.50
N ILE A 304 7.37 -9.96 0.87
CA ILE A 304 7.08 -9.58 2.25
C ILE A 304 5.56 -9.53 2.39
N ASN A 305 5.00 -10.31 3.31
CA ASN A 305 3.60 -10.28 3.67
C ASN A 305 3.40 -9.47 4.96
N LEU A 306 2.58 -8.43 4.85
CA LEU A 306 2.17 -7.55 5.95
C LEU A 306 0.66 -7.71 6.19
N SER A 307 0.31 -8.67 7.05
CA SER A 307 -1.07 -8.89 7.52
C SER A 307 -1.44 -7.99 8.72
N ILE A 308 -0.71 -6.88 8.84
CA ILE A 308 -0.73 -5.92 9.95
C ILE A 308 -0.76 -4.51 9.36
N GLY A 309 -1.25 -3.54 10.12
CA GLY A 309 -1.25 -2.15 9.67
C GLY A 309 -1.69 -1.18 10.75
N THR A 310 -1.81 0.08 10.36
CA THR A 310 -2.31 1.18 11.20
C THR A 310 -3.13 2.14 10.35
N PRO A 311 -4.12 2.86 10.92
CA PRO A 311 -4.87 3.87 10.21
C PRO A 311 -3.95 4.88 9.52
N ALA A 312 -4.18 5.11 8.22
CA ALA A 312 -3.42 6.05 7.43
C ALA A 312 -3.77 7.50 7.81
N LYS A 313 -2.86 8.16 8.53
CA LYS A 313 -2.98 9.59 8.87
C LYS A 313 -2.12 10.47 7.97
N ASP A 314 -0.89 10.04 7.73
CA ASP A 314 0.05 10.75 6.88
C ASP A 314 -0.18 10.36 5.42
N SER A 315 0.15 11.28 4.50
CA SER A 315 0.23 10.94 3.07
C SER A 315 1.23 9.81 2.85
N TYR A 316 0.99 8.94 1.86
CA TYR A 316 1.95 7.89 1.47
C TYR A 316 3.35 8.46 1.12
N LEU A 317 3.46 9.76 0.83
CA LEU A 317 4.72 10.45 0.57
C LEU A 317 5.59 10.64 1.81
N ASN A 318 4.98 10.72 3.00
CA ASN A 318 5.65 11.05 4.25
C ASN A 318 5.51 9.95 5.32
N ASP A 319 4.48 9.10 5.21
CA ASP A 319 4.25 8.00 6.13
C ASP A 319 5.49 7.09 6.20
N PRO A 320 6.03 6.84 7.41
CA PRO A 320 7.28 6.10 7.56
C PRO A 320 7.17 4.61 7.15
N LEU A 321 6.00 3.98 7.30
CA LEU A 321 5.78 2.60 6.84
C LEU A 321 5.68 2.56 5.32
N CYS A 322 5.01 3.53 4.71
CA CYS A 322 4.94 3.64 3.25
C CYS A 322 6.33 3.83 2.64
N LEU A 323 7.14 4.71 3.24
CA LEU A 323 8.52 4.93 2.82
C LEU A 323 9.38 3.68 2.97
N ALA A 324 9.26 2.96 4.09
CA ALA A 324 9.99 1.72 4.30
C ALA A 324 9.55 0.61 3.32
N ALA A 325 8.24 0.46 3.09
CA ALA A 325 7.69 -0.48 2.12
C ALA A 325 8.13 -0.16 0.69
N ARG A 326 8.12 1.12 0.30
CA ARG A 326 8.61 1.58 -1.01
C ARG A 326 10.10 1.29 -1.20
N ARG A 327 10.91 1.46 -0.16
CA ARG A 327 12.34 1.13 -0.20
C ARG A 327 12.57 -0.38 -0.32
N ALA A 328 11.79 -1.21 0.37
CA ALA A 328 11.82 -2.67 0.18
C ALA A 328 11.42 -3.06 -1.26
N HIS A 329 10.39 -2.41 -1.82
CA HIS A 329 9.98 -2.59 -3.21
C HIS A 329 11.08 -2.20 -4.21
N ALA A 330 11.71 -1.05 -4.01
CA ALA A 330 12.85 -0.60 -4.81
C ALA A 330 14.08 -1.54 -4.68
N ALA A 331 14.26 -2.18 -3.53
CA ALA A 331 15.26 -3.24 -3.33
C ALA A 331 14.87 -4.56 -4.03
N GLY A 332 13.73 -4.61 -4.72
CA GLY A 332 13.25 -5.74 -5.50
C GLY A 332 12.53 -6.81 -4.69
N LEU A 333 11.91 -6.44 -3.56
CA LEU A 333 11.03 -7.28 -2.75
C LEU A 333 9.59 -6.87 -2.99
N LEU A 334 8.70 -7.78 -3.38
CA LEU A 334 7.28 -7.43 -3.48
C LEU A 334 6.69 -7.33 -2.07
N VAL A 335 6.20 -6.16 -1.70
CA VAL A 335 5.46 -5.96 -0.45
C VAL A 335 3.97 -6.16 -0.71
N VAL A 336 3.37 -7.14 -0.03
CA VAL A 336 1.95 -7.45 -0.05
C VAL A 336 1.36 -7.05 1.29
N ALA A 337 0.37 -6.16 1.30
CA ALA A 337 -0.23 -5.65 2.53
C ALA A 337 -1.75 -5.83 2.54
N ALA A 338 -2.29 -6.13 3.72
CA ALA A 338 -3.72 -6.13 3.95
C ALA A 338 -4.31 -4.70 3.83
N ALA A 339 -5.49 -4.57 3.23
CA ALA A 339 -6.12 -3.27 3.00
C ALA A 339 -6.63 -2.58 4.29
N GLY A 340 -6.97 -3.34 5.33
CA GLY A 340 -7.70 -2.84 6.51
C GLY A 340 -9.08 -3.50 6.64
N ASN A 341 -9.70 -3.38 7.82
CA ASN A 341 -11.01 -3.97 8.13
C ASN A 341 -12.08 -2.93 8.51
N GLU A 342 -11.89 -1.69 8.07
CA GLU A 342 -12.73 -0.51 8.33
C GLU A 342 -13.73 -0.28 7.19
N GLY A 343 -14.19 -1.35 6.55
CA GLY A 343 -15.12 -1.26 5.42
C GLY A 343 -16.54 -0.82 5.79
N LYS A 344 -16.87 -0.78 7.09
CA LYS A 344 -18.18 -0.39 7.61
C LYS A 344 -18.07 0.56 8.80
N ASP A 345 -19.06 1.44 8.92
CA ASP A 345 -19.26 2.22 10.14
C ASP A 345 -19.95 1.37 11.24
N SER A 346 -20.12 1.96 12.42
CA SER A 346 -20.81 1.32 13.56
C SER A 346 -22.28 1.00 13.31
N SER A 347 -22.90 1.64 12.31
CA SER A 347 -24.28 1.40 11.88
C SER A 347 -24.39 0.34 10.77
N GLY A 348 -23.25 -0.20 10.31
CA GLY A 348 -23.18 -1.21 9.26
C GLY A 348 -23.20 -0.66 7.84
N ASN A 349 -23.18 0.67 7.65
CA ASN A 349 -23.12 1.31 6.34
C ASN A 349 -21.72 1.17 5.74
N LYS A 350 -21.62 1.15 4.41
CA LYS A 350 -20.33 1.12 3.71
C LYS A 350 -19.52 2.37 4.05
N LEU A 351 -18.28 2.16 4.48
CA LEU A 351 -17.30 3.22 4.73
C LEU A 351 -16.22 3.19 3.64
N TYR A 352 -15.93 4.36 3.07
CA TYR A 352 -14.86 4.58 2.09
C TYR A 352 -13.72 5.36 2.75
N GLY A 353 -12.50 5.15 2.27
CA GLY A 353 -11.32 5.82 2.83
C GLY A 353 -10.62 5.10 3.98
N GLY A 354 -10.90 3.83 4.18
CA GLY A 354 -10.39 3.02 5.29
C GLY A 354 -9.08 2.27 4.99
N ILE A 355 -8.38 2.58 3.89
CA ILE A 355 -7.16 1.85 3.53
C ILE A 355 -6.04 2.18 4.53
N HIS A 356 -5.50 1.14 5.16
CA HIS A 356 -4.44 1.25 6.16
C HIS A 356 -3.06 1.46 5.57
N SER A 357 -2.17 2.05 6.36
CA SER A 357 -0.73 2.08 6.08
C SER A 357 -0.09 0.74 6.46
N PRO A 358 0.84 0.18 5.63
CA PRO A 358 1.45 0.75 4.42
C PRO A 358 0.68 0.52 3.10
N GLY A 359 -0.51 -0.06 3.14
CA GLY A 359 -1.33 -0.36 1.96
C GLY A 359 -1.79 0.86 1.15
N ILE A 360 -1.65 2.08 1.67
CA ILE A 360 -1.86 3.32 0.91
C ILE A 360 -0.74 3.60 -0.11
N ASP A 361 0.44 2.99 0.04
CA ASP A 361 1.56 3.24 -0.87
C ASP A 361 1.32 2.63 -2.27
N PRO A 362 1.61 3.35 -3.36
CA PRO A 362 1.41 2.86 -4.72
C PRO A 362 2.26 1.65 -5.10
N SER A 363 3.45 1.49 -4.51
CA SER A 363 4.35 0.37 -4.77
C SER A 363 3.87 -0.93 -4.13
N VAL A 364 3.21 -0.84 -2.97
CA VAL A 364 2.67 -1.98 -2.23
C VAL A 364 1.51 -2.61 -2.99
N LEU A 365 1.46 -3.94 -3.04
CA LEU A 365 0.31 -4.71 -3.50
C LEU A 365 -0.70 -4.86 -2.35
N THR A 366 -1.74 -4.03 -2.38
CA THR A 366 -2.74 -3.93 -1.31
C THR A 366 -3.92 -4.85 -1.61
N VAL A 367 -4.25 -5.70 -0.64
CA VAL A 367 -5.19 -6.82 -0.82
C VAL A 367 -6.43 -6.61 0.05
N GLY A 368 -7.58 -6.49 -0.60
CA GLY A 368 -8.89 -6.56 0.08
C GLY A 368 -9.38 -8.00 0.23
N ALA A 369 -10.48 -8.18 0.98
CA ALA A 369 -11.03 -9.49 1.29
C ALA A 369 -12.34 -9.75 0.54
N ALA A 370 -12.45 -10.95 -0.02
CA ALA A 370 -13.68 -11.47 -0.58
C ALA A 370 -14.31 -12.51 0.37
N ASN A 371 -15.65 -12.53 0.36
CA ASN A 371 -16.47 -13.54 0.98
C ASN A 371 -16.88 -14.57 -0.07
N THR A 372 -16.46 -15.81 0.17
CA THR A 372 -16.65 -16.94 -0.73
C THR A 372 -17.98 -17.66 -0.53
N LEU A 373 -18.78 -17.21 0.46
CA LEU A 373 -20.06 -17.80 0.83
C LEU A 373 -20.03 -19.31 1.09
N ASN A 374 -18.86 -19.84 1.49
CA ASN A 374 -18.62 -21.27 1.70
C ASN A 374 -18.78 -22.14 0.44
N THR A 375 -18.63 -21.55 -0.75
CA THR A 375 -18.72 -22.27 -2.01
C THR A 375 -17.39 -22.24 -2.75
N ASP A 376 -17.24 -23.18 -3.68
CA ASP A 376 -16.15 -23.18 -4.65
C ASP A 376 -16.47 -22.35 -5.89
N ARG A 377 -17.70 -21.84 -5.99
CA ARG A 377 -18.14 -21.00 -7.09
C ARG A 377 -17.51 -19.63 -6.94
N ARG A 378 -17.26 -19.00 -8.09
CA ARG A 378 -16.62 -17.69 -8.21
C ARG A 378 -17.62 -16.62 -8.60
N SER A 379 -18.77 -17.02 -9.15
CA SER A 379 -19.85 -16.14 -9.59
C SER A 379 -20.70 -15.57 -8.43
N ASP A 380 -20.77 -16.27 -7.30
CA ASP A 380 -21.47 -15.87 -6.08
C ASP A 380 -20.59 -15.12 -5.08
N ASP A 381 -19.28 -15.03 -5.32
CA ASP A 381 -18.35 -14.27 -4.49
C ASP A 381 -18.75 -12.80 -4.36
N ARG A 382 -18.53 -12.26 -3.16
CA ARG A 382 -18.85 -10.88 -2.80
C ARG A 382 -17.66 -10.23 -2.12
N ILE A 383 -17.54 -8.91 -2.18
CA ILE A 383 -16.58 -8.21 -1.33
C ILE A 383 -16.99 -8.36 0.13
N ALA A 384 -16.05 -8.80 0.97
CA ALA A 384 -16.29 -8.96 2.39
C ALA A 384 -16.67 -7.61 3.01
N SER A 385 -17.64 -7.65 3.92
CA SER A 385 -18.30 -6.42 4.33
C SER A 385 -17.37 -5.49 5.12
N TYR A 386 -16.47 -6.07 5.92
CA TYR A 386 -15.40 -5.39 6.64
C TYR A 386 -14.22 -4.95 5.76
N SER A 387 -14.04 -5.47 4.54
CA SER A 387 -12.86 -5.13 3.73
C SER A 387 -12.78 -3.62 3.51
N SER A 388 -11.66 -3.01 3.88
CA SER A 388 -11.45 -1.58 3.68
C SER A 388 -11.51 -1.21 2.19
N ARG A 389 -12.04 -0.01 1.94
CA ARG A 389 -12.31 0.53 0.62
C ARG A 389 -11.52 1.80 0.41
N GLY A 390 -11.05 2.02 -0.82
CA GLY A 390 -10.44 3.28 -1.23
C GLY A 390 -11.44 4.44 -1.26
N PRO A 391 -11.06 5.60 -1.81
CA PRO A 391 -9.69 5.93 -2.18
C PRO A 391 -8.81 6.09 -0.93
N THR A 392 -7.50 6.23 -1.07
CA THR A 392 -6.64 6.55 0.08
C THR A 392 -6.97 7.93 0.65
N ARG A 393 -6.94 8.07 1.98
CA ARG A 393 -7.25 9.32 2.70
C ARG A 393 -6.11 9.84 3.58
N GLY A 394 -4.91 9.29 3.42
CA GLY A 394 -3.70 9.95 3.91
C GLY A 394 -3.58 11.34 3.29
N PHE A 395 -3.03 12.29 4.05
CA PHE A 395 -2.86 13.66 3.59
C PHE A 395 -1.56 14.28 4.10
N TYR A 396 -1.12 15.33 3.41
CA TYR A 396 -0.12 16.26 3.95
C TYR A 396 -0.72 17.66 4.00
N THR A 397 -0.11 18.52 4.82
CA THR A 397 -0.48 19.93 4.93
C THR A 397 0.53 20.77 4.17
N ASP A 398 0.06 21.58 3.24
CA ASP A 398 0.92 22.50 2.49
C ASP A 398 1.36 23.71 3.34
N ALA A 399 2.18 24.60 2.77
CA ALA A 399 2.68 25.78 3.48
C ALA A 399 1.55 26.73 3.91
N ASN A 400 0.42 26.72 3.21
CA ASN A 400 -0.74 27.57 3.49
C ASN A 400 -1.69 26.96 4.54
N GLY A 401 -1.38 25.76 5.05
CA GLY A 401 -2.23 25.07 6.03
C GLY A 401 -3.38 24.27 5.40
N VAL A 402 -3.40 24.09 4.08
CA VAL A 402 -4.43 23.32 3.39
C VAL A 402 -4.07 21.83 3.41
N ARG A 403 -5.06 20.99 3.75
CA ARG A 403 -4.92 19.53 3.70
C ARG A 403 -5.09 19.02 2.27
N ILE A 404 -4.09 18.33 1.77
CA ILE A 404 -4.09 17.71 0.44
C ILE A 404 -4.15 16.20 0.60
N TYR A 405 -5.30 15.61 0.28
CA TYR A 405 -5.54 14.17 0.35
C TYR A 405 -4.99 13.45 -0.88
N ASP A 406 -4.44 12.26 -0.66
CA ASP A 406 -3.80 11.46 -1.72
C ASP A 406 -4.79 10.98 -2.78
N ASN A 407 -5.99 10.52 -2.37
CA ASN A 407 -7.09 10.07 -3.22
C ASN A 407 -6.72 8.99 -4.26
N LEU A 408 -5.85 8.05 -3.90
CA LEU A 408 -5.43 6.97 -4.80
C LEU A 408 -6.43 5.81 -4.82
N ILE A 409 -6.53 5.10 -5.95
CA ILE A 409 -7.33 3.88 -6.07
C ILE A 409 -6.64 2.74 -5.32
N LYS A 410 -7.35 2.19 -4.34
CA LYS A 410 -6.98 0.99 -3.55
C LYS A 410 -8.27 0.27 -3.11
N PRO A 411 -8.24 -1.04 -2.81
CA PRO A 411 -7.09 -1.96 -2.92
C PRO A 411 -6.69 -2.21 -4.39
N ASP A 412 -5.56 -2.89 -4.62
CA ASP A 412 -5.13 -3.23 -5.99
C ASP A 412 -5.90 -4.45 -6.54
N LEU A 413 -6.21 -5.42 -5.67
CA LEU A 413 -7.06 -6.58 -5.95
C LEU A 413 -7.65 -7.12 -4.64
N VAL A 414 -8.52 -8.13 -4.74
CA VAL A 414 -9.05 -8.85 -3.57
C VAL A 414 -8.76 -10.34 -3.65
N ALA A 415 -8.71 -11.00 -2.50
CA ALA A 415 -8.54 -12.45 -2.40
C ALA A 415 -9.47 -13.04 -1.34
N PRO A 416 -9.70 -14.36 -1.33
CA PRO A 416 -10.51 -15.01 -0.29
C PRO A 416 -9.98 -14.68 1.10
N GLY A 417 -10.80 -14.04 1.93
CA GLY A 417 -10.39 -13.60 3.26
C GLY A 417 -11.44 -13.81 4.34
N ASN A 418 -12.58 -14.42 3.99
CA ASN A 418 -13.68 -14.61 4.91
C ASN A 418 -13.72 -16.04 5.46
N ARG A 419 -13.54 -16.17 6.78
CA ARG A 419 -13.79 -17.39 7.55
C ARG A 419 -12.98 -18.59 7.01
N ILE A 420 -11.72 -18.31 6.70
CA ILE A 420 -10.76 -19.28 6.20
C ILE A 420 -10.21 -20.07 7.38
N ILE A 421 -10.02 -21.38 7.19
CA ILE A 421 -9.50 -22.29 8.21
C ILE A 421 -8.01 -22.51 7.95
N ALA A 422 -7.17 -22.28 8.95
CA ALA A 422 -5.72 -22.45 8.86
C ALA A 422 -5.13 -22.88 10.21
N ALA A 423 -3.79 -22.96 10.30
CA ALA A 423 -3.07 -23.38 11.50
C ALA A 423 -3.44 -22.53 12.72
N SER A 424 -3.56 -23.18 13.88
CA SER A 424 -3.62 -22.52 15.17
C SER A 424 -2.29 -22.74 15.89
N SER A 425 -1.64 -21.67 16.35
CA SER A 425 -0.45 -21.81 17.18
C SER A 425 -0.78 -22.41 18.56
N GLN A 426 0.25 -22.95 19.20
CA GLN A 426 0.24 -23.35 20.60
C GLN A 426 0.94 -22.33 21.51
N ASN A 427 0.65 -22.40 22.81
CA ASN A 427 1.45 -21.69 23.80
C ASN A 427 2.80 -22.41 24.05
N PRO A 428 3.92 -21.66 24.23
CA PRO A 428 5.27 -22.23 24.21
C PRO A 428 5.67 -23.00 25.46
N ASP A 429 4.91 -22.88 26.53
CA ASP A 429 5.15 -23.59 27.79
C ASP A 429 4.77 -25.08 27.72
N GLY A 430 4.32 -25.56 26.55
CA GLY A 430 3.93 -26.94 26.33
C GLY A 430 2.67 -27.34 27.10
N THR A 431 1.97 -26.35 27.69
CA THR A 431 0.66 -26.57 28.28
C THR A 431 -0.35 -26.85 27.17
N LYS A 432 -1.50 -27.43 27.52
CA LYS A 432 -2.61 -27.62 26.56
C LYS A 432 -3.26 -26.30 26.16
N ASP A 433 -2.70 -25.16 26.56
CA ASP A 433 -3.34 -23.86 26.55
C ASP A 433 -3.48 -23.33 25.12
N LEU A 434 -4.55 -22.55 24.96
CA LEU A 434 -4.95 -21.95 23.69
C LEU A 434 -4.12 -20.69 23.47
N ASN A 435 -3.80 -20.36 22.22
CA ASN A 435 -3.25 -19.04 21.91
C ASN A 435 -4.23 -17.94 22.34
N ASN A 436 -3.73 -16.72 22.50
CA ASN A 436 -4.50 -15.62 23.09
C ASN A 436 -5.74 -15.27 22.27
N LEU A 437 -5.71 -15.42 20.93
CA LEU A 437 -6.90 -15.21 20.10
C LEU A 437 -8.00 -16.22 20.42
N ILE A 438 -7.70 -17.51 20.49
CA ILE A 438 -8.69 -18.53 20.83
C ILE A 438 -9.09 -18.45 22.30
N TYR A 439 -8.18 -18.07 23.20
CA TYR A 439 -8.49 -17.85 24.61
C TYR A 439 -9.54 -16.73 24.77
N LEU A 440 -9.35 -15.60 24.09
CA LEU A 440 -10.30 -14.48 24.10
C LEU A 440 -11.58 -14.78 23.30
N TYR A 441 -11.46 -15.56 22.22
CA TYR A 441 -12.54 -15.90 21.32
C TYR A 441 -12.59 -17.41 21.03
N PRO A 442 -13.14 -18.21 21.94
CA PRO A 442 -13.14 -19.68 21.80
C PRO A 442 -13.85 -20.21 20.55
N SER A 443 -14.76 -19.42 19.97
CA SER A 443 -15.47 -19.73 18.72
C SER A 443 -14.56 -19.82 17.49
N LEU A 444 -13.33 -19.32 17.57
CA LEU A 444 -12.36 -19.40 16.47
C LEU A 444 -11.76 -20.80 16.32
N ALA A 445 -11.79 -21.64 17.35
CA ALA A 445 -11.20 -22.98 17.30
C ALA A 445 -11.96 -23.90 16.33
N VAL A 446 -11.23 -24.55 15.43
CA VAL A 446 -11.78 -25.51 14.45
C VAL A 446 -11.12 -26.87 14.71
N ASN A 447 -11.93 -27.89 14.97
CA ASN A 447 -11.49 -29.24 15.35
C ASN A 447 -10.70 -29.26 16.67
N PRO A 448 -11.36 -29.19 17.85
CA PRO A 448 -10.70 -29.33 19.13
C PRO A 448 -10.11 -30.74 19.26
N THR A 449 -8.83 -30.87 18.93
CA THR A 449 -8.04 -32.10 18.99
C THR A 449 -7.14 -32.08 20.23
N SER A 450 -6.86 -33.27 20.77
CA SER A 450 -5.88 -33.43 21.85
C SER A 450 -4.44 -33.28 21.36
N LYS A 451 -4.19 -33.42 20.05
CA LYS A 451 -2.89 -33.18 19.41
C LYS A 451 -2.75 -31.71 19.09
N VAL A 452 -1.92 -31.01 19.86
CA VAL A 452 -1.79 -29.55 19.79
C VAL A 452 -1.27 -29.12 18.41
N GLU A 453 -0.38 -29.91 17.81
CA GLU A 453 0.22 -29.67 16.50
C GLU A 453 -0.75 -29.83 15.30
N ASP A 454 -1.99 -30.28 15.56
CA ASP A 454 -3.05 -30.48 14.57
C ASP A 454 -4.18 -29.45 14.68
N ARG A 455 -4.09 -28.52 15.64
CA ARG A 455 -5.15 -27.56 15.93
C ARG A 455 -5.32 -26.57 14.79
N LEU A 456 -6.56 -26.30 14.43
CA LEU A 456 -6.91 -25.31 13.42
C LEU A 456 -7.73 -24.20 14.06
N MET A 457 -7.74 -23.04 13.43
CA MET A 457 -8.68 -21.99 13.74
C MET A 457 -9.25 -21.36 12.48
N SER A 458 -10.32 -20.59 12.62
CA SER A 458 -10.98 -19.87 11.53
C SER A 458 -10.90 -18.38 11.79
N LEU A 459 -10.34 -17.61 10.85
CA LEU A 459 -10.31 -16.15 10.90
C LEU A 459 -10.93 -15.53 9.64
N SER A 460 -11.43 -14.30 9.79
CA SER A 460 -11.79 -13.40 8.70
C SER A 460 -10.87 -12.19 8.73
N GLY A 461 -10.62 -11.57 7.57
CA GLY A 461 -9.88 -10.31 7.51
C GLY A 461 -9.14 -10.11 6.20
N THR A 462 -8.76 -8.87 5.93
CA THR A 462 -7.79 -8.59 4.86
C THR A 462 -6.41 -9.15 5.18
N SER A 463 -6.08 -9.33 6.47
CA SER A 463 -4.94 -10.11 6.97
C SER A 463 -4.91 -11.57 6.51
N VAL A 464 -6.07 -12.16 6.24
CA VAL A 464 -6.25 -13.53 5.76
C VAL A 464 -6.10 -13.60 4.24
N ALA A 465 -6.55 -12.57 3.53
CA ALA A 465 -6.46 -12.47 2.08
C ALA A 465 -5.04 -12.20 1.58
N ALA A 466 -4.28 -11.34 2.28
CA ALA A 466 -2.90 -10.97 1.93
C ALA A 466 -1.94 -12.17 1.75
N PRO A 467 -1.85 -13.16 2.66
CA PRO A 467 -0.93 -14.28 2.52
C PRO A 467 -1.28 -15.20 1.33
N VAL A 468 -2.55 -15.27 0.93
CA VAL A 468 -2.97 -16.00 -0.28
C VAL A 468 -2.33 -15.38 -1.52
N VAL A 469 -2.33 -14.04 -1.61
CA VAL A 469 -1.69 -13.29 -2.69
C VAL A 469 -0.16 -13.38 -2.60
N ALA A 470 0.41 -13.36 -1.39
CA ALA A 470 1.84 -13.53 -1.18
C ALA A 470 2.35 -14.89 -1.68
N GLY A 471 1.61 -15.97 -1.41
CA GLY A 471 1.91 -17.28 -1.97
C GLY A 471 1.78 -17.31 -3.49
N ALA A 472 0.73 -16.70 -4.06
CA ALA A 472 0.57 -16.62 -5.52
C ALA A 472 1.75 -15.89 -6.19
N ALA A 473 2.24 -14.81 -5.57
CA ALA A 473 3.42 -14.10 -6.03
C ALA A 473 4.70 -14.97 -5.99
N ALA A 474 4.85 -15.83 -4.98
CA ALA A 474 5.97 -16.76 -4.90
C ALA A 474 5.97 -17.76 -6.07
N LEU A 475 4.80 -18.28 -6.46
CA LEU A 475 4.66 -19.14 -7.65
C LEU A 475 5.12 -18.41 -8.93
N LEU A 476 4.83 -17.10 -9.06
CA LEU A 476 5.31 -16.35 -10.24
C LEU A 476 6.83 -16.15 -10.22
N TYR A 477 7.44 -15.98 -9.04
CA TYR A 477 8.89 -15.88 -8.91
C TYR A 477 9.62 -17.20 -9.14
N GLU A 478 8.98 -18.33 -8.88
CA GLU A 478 9.49 -19.67 -9.23
C GLU A 478 9.60 -19.83 -10.75
N ILE A 479 8.59 -19.40 -11.52
CA ILE A 479 8.60 -19.44 -12.98
C ILE A 479 9.78 -18.65 -13.55
N ASN A 480 10.00 -17.44 -13.04
CA ASN A 480 11.08 -16.60 -13.50
C ASN A 480 11.65 -15.73 -12.37
N PRO A 481 12.84 -16.07 -11.84
CA PRO A 481 13.43 -15.31 -10.74
C PRO A 481 13.86 -13.90 -11.16
N ASN A 482 13.90 -13.55 -12.45
CA ASN A 482 14.24 -12.20 -12.91
C ASN A 482 13.05 -11.23 -12.91
N PHE A 483 11.83 -11.68 -12.62
CA PHE A 483 10.69 -10.78 -12.51
C PHE A 483 10.92 -9.69 -11.46
N THR A 484 10.46 -8.49 -11.79
CA THR A 484 10.43 -7.36 -10.87
C THR A 484 9.15 -7.37 -10.05
N PRO A 485 9.14 -6.76 -8.86
CA PRO A 485 7.91 -6.58 -8.09
C PRO A 485 6.78 -5.91 -8.89
N ASN A 486 7.10 -4.93 -9.74
CA ASN A 486 6.12 -4.27 -10.61
C ASN A 486 5.46 -5.22 -11.59
N LEU A 487 6.25 -6.10 -12.23
CA LEU A 487 5.69 -7.05 -13.19
C LEU A 487 4.80 -8.08 -12.48
N VAL A 488 5.25 -8.65 -11.36
CA VAL A 488 4.45 -9.60 -10.57
C VAL A 488 3.14 -8.95 -10.11
N LYS A 489 3.22 -7.74 -9.57
CA LYS A 489 2.04 -6.95 -9.18
C LYS A 489 1.08 -6.73 -10.36
N ALA A 490 1.60 -6.37 -11.53
CA ALA A 490 0.79 -6.13 -12.71
C ALA A 490 0.15 -7.39 -13.29
N ILE A 491 0.87 -8.53 -13.33
CA ILE A 491 0.32 -9.81 -13.79
C ILE A 491 -0.84 -10.26 -12.90
N LEU A 492 -0.69 -10.16 -11.57
CA LEU A 492 -1.74 -10.52 -10.62
C LEU A 492 -2.99 -9.64 -10.75
N MET A 493 -2.81 -8.33 -10.98
CA MET A 493 -3.92 -7.42 -11.26
C MET A 493 -4.60 -7.71 -12.61
N TYR A 494 -3.80 -7.94 -13.65
CA TYR A 494 -4.31 -8.13 -15.02
C TYR A 494 -5.14 -9.40 -15.16
N SER A 495 -4.74 -10.49 -14.48
CA SER A 495 -5.48 -11.75 -14.51
C SER A 495 -6.70 -11.78 -13.58
N ALA A 496 -6.79 -10.85 -12.62
CA ALA A 496 -7.84 -10.84 -11.62
C ALA A 496 -9.24 -10.82 -12.26
N GLN A 497 -10.20 -11.49 -11.62
CA GLN A 497 -11.57 -11.61 -12.10
C GLN A 497 -12.44 -10.47 -11.56
N PRO A 498 -12.98 -9.57 -12.39
CA PRO A 498 -13.91 -8.55 -11.92
C PRO A 498 -15.17 -9.17 -11.34
N LEU A 499 -15.55 -8.72 -10.15
CA LEU A 499 -16.81 -9.05 -9.48
C LEU A 499 -17.89 -8.05 -9.90
N PRO A 500 -19.08 -8.52 -10.31
CA PRO A 500 -20.16 -7.64 -10.73
C PRO A 500 -20.72 -6.84 -9.54
N GLY A 501 -21.06 -5.57 -9.77
CA GLY A 501 -21.72 -4.71 -8.77
C GLY A 501 -20.77 -4.08 -7.73
N TYR A 502 -19.45 -4.13 -7.94
CA TYR A 502 -18.46 -3.50 -7.08
C TYR A 502 -17.61 -2.48 -7.85
N SER A 503 -17.31 -1.36 -7.23
CA SER A 503 -16.41 -0.36 -7.81
C SER A 503 -14.94 -0.74 -7.66
N THR A 504 -14.05 -0.13 -8.44
CA THR A 504 -12.58 -0.31 -8.31
C THR A 504 -12.06 0.08 -6.92
N LEU A 505 -12.77 0.94 -6.18
CA LEU A 505 -12.41 1.28 -4.79
C LEU A 505 -12.75 0.17 -3.79
N GLU A 506 -13.59 -0.79 -4.18
CA GLU A 506 -13.98 -1.93 -3.34
C GLU A 506 -13.18 -3.17 -3.72
N GLN A 507 -13.01 -3.42 -5.02
CA GLN A 507 -12.42 -4.67 -5.53
C GLN A 507 -11.04 -4.52 -6.19
N GLY A 508 -10.57 -3.28 -6.38
CA GLY A 508 -9.41 -3.02 -7.22
C GLY A 508 -9.65 -3.53 -8.65
N THR A 509 -8.73 -4.35 -9.13
CA THR A 509 -8.81 -5.02 -10.44
C THR A 509 -9.68 -6.27 -10.44
N GLY A 510 -10.09 -6.75 -9.27
CA GLY A 510 -10.97 -7.91 -9.10
C GLY A 510 -10.40 -8.96 -8.16
N LEU A 511 -11.01 -10.14 -8.17
CA LEU A 511 -10.67 -11.28 -7.34
C LEU A 511 -9.51 -12.08 -7.92
N LEU A 512 -8.52 -12.40 -7.07
CA LEU A 512 -7.29 -13.13 -7.43
C LEU A 512 -7.56 -14.34 -8.33
N ASN A 513 -6.78 -14.44 -9.41
CA ASN A 513 -6.80 -15.54 -10.36
C ASN A 513 -5.36 -16.02 -10.63
N ILE A 514 -4.96 -17.06 -9.92
CA ILE A 514 -3.59 -17.62 -9.96
C ILE A 514 -3.34 -18.31 -11.30
N ASP A 515 -4.32 -19.06 -11.84
CA ASP A 515 -4.20 -19.75 -13.14
C ASP A 515 -3.86 -18.78 -14.27
N GLY A 516 -4.62 -17.69 -14.38
CA GLY A 516 -4.37 -16.66 -15.38
C GLY A 516 -3.01 -15.98 -15.18
N ALA A 517 -2.63 -15.72 -13.93
CA ALA A 517 -1.35 -15.11 -13.60
C ALA A 517 -0.17 -16.00 -14.02
N VAL A 518 -0.22 -17.30 -13.70
CA VAL A 518 0.80 -18.29 -14.08
C VAL A 518 0.90 -18.45 -15.59
N ARG A 519 -0.24 -18.49 -16.29
CA ARG A 519 -0.26 -18.56 -17.76
C ARG A 519 0.39 -17.35 -18.40
N ILE A 520 0.13 -16.14 -17.90
CA ILE A 520 0.80 -14.92 -18.40
C ILE A 520 2.29 -14.98 -18.07
N ALA A 521 2.66 -15.31 -16.83
CA ALA A 521 4.05 -15.39 -16.38
C ALA A 521 4.90 -16.32 -17.25
N ARG A 522 4.39 -17.49 -17.63
CA ARG A 522 5.08 -18.44 -18.53
C ARG A 522 5.34 -17.89 -19.93
N LEU A 523 4.55 -16.92 -20.37
CA LEU A 523 4.73 -16.28 -21.67
C LEU A 523 5.79 -15.18 -21.62
N VAL A 524 6.07 -14.58 -20.45
CA VAL A 524 7.04 -13.49 -20.36
C VAL A 524 8.46 -13.99 -20.57
N ARG A 525 9.19 -13.34 -21.48
CA ARG A 525 10.59 -13.62 -21.79
C ARG A 525 11.49 -13.39 -20.57
N SER A 526 12.48 -14.26 -20.38
CA SER A 526 13.45 -14.14 -19.28
C SER A 526 14.28 -12.85 -19.35
N ASN A 527 14.52 -12.31 -20.54
CA ASN A 527 15.31 -11.11 -20.80
C ASN A 527 14.46 -9.83 -20.98
N PHE A 528 13.19 -9.81 -20.55
CA PHE A 528 12.24 -8.71 -20.83
C PHE A 528 12.75 -7.31 -20.44
N LEU A 529 13.55 -7.19 -19.38
CA LEU A 529 14.14 -5.92 -18.92
C LEU A 529 15.20 -5.33 -19.86
N THR A 530 15.77 -6.16 -20.73
CA THR A 530 16.81 -5.75 -21.70
C THR A 530 16.25 -5.48 -23.09
N LEU A 531 14.96 -5.74 -23.30
CA LEU A 531 14.31 -5.51 -24.58
C LEU A 531 14.16 -4.00 -24.82
N SER A 532 14.31 -3.60 -26.08
CA SER A 532 14.02 -2.22 -26.48
C SER A 532 12.52 -1.96 -26.38
N ASN A 533 12.16 -0.73 -25.99
CA ASN A 533 10.76 -0.38 -25.83
C ASN A 533 9.98 -0.61 -27.15
N GLY A 534 8.88 -1.35 -27.07
CA GLY A 534 8.05 -1.73 -28.22
C GLY A 534 8.33 -3.12 -28.80
N ASN A 535 9.39 -3.81 -28.36
CA ASN A 535 9.51 -5.24 -28.61
C ASN A 535 8.56 -6.03 -27.69
N SER A 536 8.04 -7.15 -28.20
CA SER A 536 7.15 -7.98 -27.38
C SER A 536 7.90 -8.59 -26.20
N MET A 537 7.37 -8.38 -25.00
CA MET A 537 7.80 -9.04 -23.77
C MET A 537 7.41 -10.52 -23.76
N LEU A 538 6.50 -10.95 -24.64
CA LEU A 538 5.96 -12.30 -24.64
C LEU A 538 6.65 -13.18 -25.69
N THR A 539 6.73 -14.47 -25.40
CA THR A 539 7.24 -15.51 -26.30
C THR A 539 6.18 -15.94 -27.32
N SER A 540 4.90 -15.83 -26.98
CA SER A 540 3.76 -16.03 -27.87
C SER A 540 2.63 -15.04 -27.55
N LEU A 541 1.58 -15.04 -28.37
CA LEU A 541 0.39 -14.23 -28.10
C LEU A 541 -0.28 -14.67 -26.80
N LEU A 542 -0.96 -13.72 -26.14
CA LEU A 542 -1.88 -14.03 -25.05
C LEU A 542 -2.99 -14.98 -25.54
N PRO A 543 -3.53 -15.84 -24.67
CA PRO A 543 -4.65 -16.69 -25.02
C PRO A 543 -5.83 -15.89 -25.60
N ALA A 544 -6.42 -16.37 -26.69
CA ALA A 544 -7.55 -15.69 -27.35
C ALA A 544 -8.72 -15.49 -26.37
N SER A 545 -9.03 -16.52 -25.58
CA SER A 545 -9.90 -16.43 -24.42
C SER A 545 -9.03 -16.17 -23.19
N GLN A 546 -8.97 -14.91 -22.77
CA GLN A 546 -8.34 -14.45 -21.53
C GLN A 546 -9.26 -14.78 -20.34
N SER A 547 -9.39 -16.08 -20.08
CA SER A 547 -10.19 -16.66 -19.01
C SER A 547 -9.50 -17.89 -18.42
N SER A 548 -9.89 -18.24 -17.21
CA SER A 548 -9.45 -19.42 -16.47
C SER A 548 -10.65 -20.27 -16.07
N VAL A 549 -10.45 -21.56 -15.84
CA VAL A 549 -11.47 -22.43 -15.25
C VAL A 549 -11.09 -22.71 -13.79
N ILE A 550 -11.84 -22.13 -12.85
CA ILE A 550 -11.59 -22.23 -11.41
C ILE A 550 -12.89 -22.68 -10.75
N GLY A 551 -12.83 -23.71 -9.90
CA GLY A 551 -14.04 -24.20 -9.21
C GLY A 551 -15.15 -24.65 -10.16
N TYR A 552 -14.78 -25.20 -11.32
CA TYR A 552 -15.67 -25.61 -12.41
C TYR A 552 -16.40 -24.47 -13.13
N GLU A 553 -16.02 -23.21 -12.89
CA GLU A 553 -16.59 -22.03 -13.57
C GLU A 553 -15.56 -21.35 -14.47
N THR A 554 -16.03 -20.75 -15.57
CA THR A 554 -15.19 -19.91 -16.43
C THR A 554 -15.12 -18.50 -15.85
N CYS A 555 -13.93 -18.08 -15.46
CA CYS A 555 -13.63 -16.77 -14.88
C CYS A 555 -12.86 -15.92 -15.90
N TYR A 556 -13.46 -14.83 -16.37
CA TYR A 556 -12.79 -13.90 -17.29
C TYR A 556 -11.83 -12.97 -16.55
N TRP A 557 -10.68 -12.69 -17.18
CA TRP A 557 -9.67 -11.76 -16.65
C TRP A 557 -10.12 -10.31 -16.87
N GLY A 558 -9.79 -9.43 -15.92
CA GLY A 558 -10.11 -8.01 -15.97
C GLY A 558 -9.24 -7.23 -16.95
N GLN A 559 -8.06 -7.76 -17.32
CA GLN A 559 -7.15 -7.20 -18.32
C GLN A 559 -6.70 -5.77 -18.01
N GLY A 560 -6.65 -5.41 -16.72
CA GLY A 560 -6.34 -4.06 -16.29
C GLY A 560 -5.43 -3.98 -15.07
N VAL A 561 -4.90 -2.78 -14.86
CA VAL A 561 -3.89 -2.46 -13.85
C VAL A 561 -4.14 -1.05 -13.31
N ILE A 562 -3.84 -0.82 -12.04
CA ILE A 562 -4.03 0.47 -11.38
C ILE A 562 -2.71 1.26 -11.36
N THR A 563 -2.76 2.53 -11.78
CA THR A 563 -1.64 3.48 -11.77
C THR A 563 -2.04 4.75 -11.01
N ASN A 564 -2.06 4.69 -9.67
CA ASN A 564 -2.51 5.78 -8.77
C ASN A 564 -3.98 6.20 -8.93
N TYR A 565 -4.23 7.06 -9.91
CA TYR A 565 -5.51 7.72 -10.19
C TYR A 565 -6.25 7.07 -11.37
N CYS A 566 -5.62 6.09 -12.02
CA CYS A 566 -6.13 5.51 -13.26
C CYS A 566 -6.22 4.00 -13.19
N PHE A 567 -7.17 3.48 -13.97
CA PHE A 567 -7.25 2.10 -14.36
C PHE A 567 -6.90 2.02 -15.85
N LEU A 568 -5.81 1.36 -16.17
CA LEU A 568 -5.37 1.11 -17.55
C LEU A 568 -5.79 -0.30 -17.94
N TYR A 569 -6.16 -0.51 -19.20
CA TYR A 569 -6.62 -1.82 -19.69
C TYR A 569 -6.08 -2.16 -21.07
N GLY A 570 -6.07 -3.46 -21.37
CA GLY A 570 -5.76 -4.02 -22.70
C GLY A 570 -4.45 -4.77 -22.80
N ASN A 571 -4.33 -5.57 -23.87
CA ASN A 571 -3.24 -6.54 -24.07
C ASN A 571 -1.84 -5.92 -24.08
N ASN A 572 -1.72 -4.66 -24.47
CA ASN A 572 -0.44 -3.96 -24.57
C ASN A 572 0.25 -3.80 -23.21
N LEU A 573 -0.51 -3.82 -22.11
CA LEU A 573 0.02 -3.83 -20.75
C LEU A 573 0.96 -5.02 -20.54
N MET A 574 0.58 -6.21 -20.98
CA MET A 574 1.40 -7.42 -20.86
C MET A 574 2.35 -7.63 -22.06
N THR A 575 2.13 -6.94 -23.17
CA THR A 575 2.87 -7.20 -24.43
C THR A 575 4.04 -6.25 -24.66
N TYR A 576 3.87 -4.94 -24.43
CA TYR A 576 4.83 -3.92 -24.88
C TYR A 576 5.24 -2.90 -23.79
N TRP A 577 4.89 -3.17 -22.53
CA TRP A 577 5.02 -2.19 -21.44
C TRP A 577 6.27 -2.37 -20.55
N GLN A 578 7.35 -2.97 -21.06
CA GLN A 578 8.58 -3.28 -20.30
C GLN A 578 9.18 -2.10 -19.50
N GLY A 579 9.06 -0.87 -20.00
CA GLY A 579 9.62 0.32 -19.35
C GLY A 579 9.12 0.57 -17.93
N ILE A 580 7.81 0.39 -17.67
CA ILE A 580 7.24 0.59 -16.32
C ILE A 580 7.56 -0.56 -15.36
N TYR A 581 7.89 -1.74 -15.90
CA TYR A 581 8.25 -2.92 -15.11
C TYR A 581 9.71 -2.94 -14.69
N GLY A 582 10.47 -1.86 -14.92
CA GLY A 582 11.83 -1.69 -14.45
C GLY A 582 11.99 -1.75 -12.93
N ARG A 583 13.21 -2.00 -12.46
CA ARG A 583 13.55 -2.13 -11.02
C ARG A 583 13.46 -0.83 -10.22
N TYR A 584 13.57 0.32 -10.88
CA TYR A 584 13.59 1.65 -10.25
C TYR A 584 12.34 2.48 -10.56
N SER A 585 11.31 1.84 -11.08
CA SER A 585 10.03 2.46 -11.41
C SER A 585 8.99 2.02 -10.40
N VAL A 586 7.94 2.82 -10.19
CA VAL A 586 6.72 2.34 -9.56
C VAL A 586 5.64 2.33 -10.64
N LEU A 587 4.79 1.30 -10.70
CA LEU A 587 3.68 1.22 -11.67
C LEU A 587 2.86 2.51 -11.75
N ALA A 588 2.71 3.14 -10.60
CA ALA A 588 1.97 4.36 -10.40
C ALA A 588 2.56 5.59 -11.11
N ASP A 589 3.85 5.57 -11.44
CA ASP A 589 4.55 6.65 -12.16
C ASP A 589 4.21 6.69 -13.66
N ALA A 590 3.52 5.66 -14.17
CA ALA A 590 3.10 5.61 -15.58
C ALA A 590 2.11 6.72 -15.96
N THR A 591 1.38 7.26 -14.98
CA THR A 591 0.41 8.33 -15.16
C THR A 591 0.67 9.44 -14.17
N LYS A 592 0.67 10.69 -14.65
CA LYS A 592 0.83 11.88 -13.80
C LYS A 592 -0.35 12.81 -13.95
N VAL A 593 -0.69 13.51 -12.87
CA VAL A 593 -1.63 14.63 -12.92
C VAL A 593 -0.83 15.90 -13.15
N THR A 594 -1.11 16.62 -14.24
CA THR A 594 -0.50 17.92 -14.56
C THR A 594 -1.63 18.88 -14.92
N ASN A 595 -1.76 19.98 -14.18
CA ASN A 595 -2.85 20.97 -14.33
C ASN A 595 -4.26 20.34 -14.30
N GLY A 596 -4.47 19.33 -13.44
CA GLY A 596 -5.75 18.63 -13.32
C GLY A 596 -6.05 17.60 -14.41
N LEU A 597 -5.21 17.51 -15.45
CA LEU A 597 -5.29 16.48 -16.49
C LEU A 597 -4.37 15.31 -16.15
N ILE A 598 -4.89 14.09 -16.32
CA ILE A 598 -4.06 12.90 -16.23
C ILE A 598 -3.38 12.70 -17.59
N THR A 599 -2.07 12.53 -17.58
CA THR A 599 -1.27 12.25 -18.78
C THR A 599 -0.42 11.00 -18.58
N GLN A 600 -0.26 10.22 -19.66
CA GLN A 600 0.74 9.15 -19.69
C GLN A 600 2.15 9.75 -19.74
N VAL A 601 3.09 9.10 -19.04
CA VAL A 601 4.49 9.55 -19.03
C VAL A 601 5.25 8.91 -20.20
N PRO A 602 5.83 9.71 -21.13
CA PRO A 602 6.62 9.18 -22.23
C PRO A 602 7.77 8.30 -21.74
N GLY A 603 8.03 7.19 -22.44
CA GLY A 603 9.06 6.21 -22.09
C GLY A 603 8.66 5.19 -21.02
N PHE A 604 7.59 5.47 -20.26
CA PHE A 604 6.95 4.51 -19.37
C PHE A 604 5.77 3.80 -20.03
N THR A 605 5.13 4.39 -21.04
CA THR A 605 4.02 3.80 -21.81
C THR A 605 4.38 3.53 -23.28
N SER A 606 3.73 2.54 -23.88
CA SER A 606 3.83 2.23 -25.32
C SER A 606 2.57 2.69 -26.06
N SER A 607 2.68 2.92 -27.37
CA SER A 607 1.54 3.20 -28.25
C SER A 607 0.48 2.11 -28.13
N GLY A 608 -0.79 2.50 -28.00
CA GLY A 608 -1.93 1.57 -27.88
C GLY A 608 -2.29 1.14 -26.46
N VAL A 609 -1.68 1.71 -25.41
CA VAL A 609 -2.25 1.68 -24.07
C VAL A 609 -3.35 2.74 -24.01
N LEU A 610 -4.61 2.31 -23.99
CA LEU A 610 -5.74 3.24 -23.85
C LEU A 610 -5.74 3.77 -22.42
N GLN A 611 -5.54 5.08 -22.29
CA GLN A 611 -5.80 5.78 -21.05
C GLN A 611 -7.31 5.96 -20.94
N SER A 612 -7.93 5.39 -19.90
CA SER A 612 -9.19 5.97 -19.43
C SER A 612 -8.84 7.38 -18.93
N GLY A 613 -9.14 8.39 -19.73
CA GLY A 613 -8.73 9.77 -19.44
C GLY A 613 -9.43 10.27 -18.19
N GLY A 614 -8.68 10.50 -17.11
CA GLY A 614 -9.17 11.24 -15.94
C GLY A 614 -10.18 10.48 -15.06
N VAL A 615 -10.08 10.66 -13.74
CA VAL A 615 -11.05 10.08 -12.78
C VAL A 615 -12.46 10.61 -13.04
N VAL A 616 -13.46 9.74 -13.18
CA VAL A 616 -14.85 10.05 -12.75
C VAL A 616 -15.48 8.86 -12.02
N PHE A 617 -15.93 9.15 -10.79
CA PHE A 617 -16.90 8.35 -10.05
C PHE A 617 -18.30 8.84 -10.43
N SER A 618 -19.20 7.95 -10.84
CA SER A 618 -20.61 8.34 -11.00
C SER A 618 -21.58 7.15 -10.95
N ASP A 619 -22.62 7.27 -10.14
CA ASP A 619 -23.85 6.46 -10.13
C ASP A 619 -24.87 7.09 -11.13
N GLY A 620 -24.42 7.29 -12.36
CA GLY A 620 -25.06 8.13 -13.39
C GLY A 620 -24.04 8.47 -14.48
N GLY A 621 -24.46 8.86 -15.66
CA GLY A 621 -23.67 8.55 -16.85
C GLY A 621 -22.71 9.63 -17.31
N PHE A 622 -22.04 9.29 -18.40
CA PHE A 622 -20.69 9.72 -18.74
C PHE A 622 -20.54 10.00 -20.24
N LEU A 623 -19.59 10.86 -20.61
CA LEU A 623 -19.22 11.15 -22.00
C LEU A 623 -17.82 10.61 -22.32
N GLY A 624 -17.62 10.13 -23.55
CA GLY A 624 -16.31 9.76 -24.09
C GLY A 624 -16.34 9.62 -25.61
N ASP A 625 -15.30 10.12 -26.28
CA ASP A 625 -15.10 10.04 -27.72
C ASP A 625 -14.53 8.66 -28.09
N ASP A 626 -15.42 7.69 -28.35
CA ASP A 626 -15.31 6.73 -29.46
C ASP A 626 -16.27 5.54 -29.25
N ARG A 627 -16.32 4.94 -28.06
CA ARG A 627 -17.28 3.88 -27.71
C ARG A 627 -17.63 3.91 -26.23
N LEU A 628 -18.90 4.22 -25.94
CA LEU A 628 -19.49 4.25 -24.61
C LEU A 628 -20.41 3.03 -24.44
N ILE A 629 -20.11 2.14 -23.49
CA ILE A 629 -21.05 1.12 -23.02
C ILE A 629 -21.25 1.34 -21.53
N ALA A 630 -22.36 1.98 -21.17
CA ALA A 630 -22.81 2.12 -19.79
C ALA A 630 -24.16 1.40 -19.63
N LYS A 631 -24.34 0.68 -18.53
CA LYS A 631 -25.69 0.34 -18.04
C LYS A 631 -26.09 1.44 -17.04
N GLY A 632 -26.87 2.42 -17.49
CA GLY A 632 -27.36 3.52 -16.65
C GLY A 632 -27.79 4.76 -17.45
N VAL A 633 -28.27 5.79 -16.75
CA VAL A 633 -28.73 7.08 -17.30
C VAL A 633 -27.55 8.02 -17.49
N VAL A 634 -27.42 8.72 -18.62
CA VAL A 634 -26.33 9.68 -18.92
C VAL A 634 -26.78 11.12 -18.69
N PHE A 635 -26.05 11.89 -17.88
CA PHE A 635 -26.21 13.33 -17.76
C PHE A 635 -24.93 14.03 -18.21
N SER A 636 -25.08 14.97 -19.15
CA SER A 636 -24.00 15.83 -19.63
C SER A 636 -24.45 17.29 -19.53
N ASP A 637 -23.58 18.15 -19.02
CA ASP A 637 -23.70 19.60 -19.18
C ASP A 637 -22.90 20.00 -20.43
N GLY A 638 -23.47 19.69 -21.60
CA GLY A 638 -22.83 19.93 -22.89
C GLY A 638 -23.39 19.12 -24.06
N VAL A 639 -22.73 19.24 -25.22
CA VAL A 639 -23.09 18.53 -26.45
C VAL A 639 -22.74 17.04 -26.33
N THR A 640 -23.71 16.17 -26.62
CA THR A 640 -23.51 14.73 -26.76
C THR A 640 -23.47 14.39 -28.25
N GLN A 641 -22.32 13.97 -28.78
CA GLN A 641 -22.16 13.54 -30.17
C GLN A 641 -21.86 12.04 -30.19
N ALA A 642 -22.70 11.25 -30.85
CA ALA A 642 -22.50 9.82 -31.02
C ALA A 642 -22.75 9.44 -32.49
N SER A 643 -21.89 8.61 -33.07
CA SER A 643 -22.06 8.12 -34.45
C SER A 643 -23.01 6.90 -34.54
N GLY A 644 -24.04 6.86 -33.68
CA GLY A 644 -24.94 5.71 -33.53
C GLY A 644 -26.26 6.03 -32.84
N VAL A 645 -26.99 4.99 -32.42
CA VAL A 645 -28.34 5.11 -31.83
C VAL A 645 -28.28 5.70 -30.42
N VAL A 646 -29.04 6.76 -30.19
CA VAL A 646 -29.25 7.40 -28.89
C VAL A 646 -30.64 7.00 -28.37
N PHE A 647 -30.71 6.37 -27.21
CA PHE A 647 -31.97 6.17 -26.48
C PHE A 647 -32.05 7.19 -25.36
N ALA A 648 -33.01 8.10 -25.43
CA ALA A 648 -33.30 9.08 -24.38
C ALA A 648 -34.82 9.19 -24.19
N ASP A 649 -35.26 9.25 -22.94
CA ASP A 649 -36.62 9.66 -22.59
C ASP A 649 -36.60 11.17 -22.34
N GLY A 650 -36.63 11.97 -23.41
CA GLY A 650 -36.50 13.43 -23.34
C GLY A 650 -36.22 14.14 -24.68
N ARG A 651 -36.13 15.48 -24.65
CA ARG A 651 -35.90 16.31 -25.85
C ARG A 651 -34.46 16.14 -26.38
N ILE A 652 -34.36 15.86 -27.68
CA ILE A 652 -33.10 15.82 -28.44
C ILE A 652 -33.06 17.08 -29.31
N LYS A 653 -31.98 17.89 -29.25
CA LYS A 653 -31.67 18.93 -30.25
C LYS A 653 -30.35 18.55 -30.94
N SER A 654 -30.37 18.42 -32.26
CA SER A 654 -29.22 18.13 -33.12
C SER A 654 -29.18 19.17 -34.24
N ASP A 655 -28.00 19.74 -34.48
CA ASP A 655 -27.77 20.76 -35.53
C ASP A 655 -27.28 20.17 -36.88
N ALA A 656 -27.32 18.85 -37.06
CA ALA A 656 -26.96 18.24 -38.33
C ALA A 656 -27.95 17.13 -38.72
N THR A 657 -28.66 17.38 -39.83
CA THR A 657 -29.46 16.45 -40.67
C THR A 657 -29.85 15.11 -40.04
N SER A 658 -31.07 15.04 -39.52
CA SER A 658 -31.80 13.78 -39.33
C SER A 658 -32.46 13.36 -40.65
N ALA A 659 -32.01 12.25 -41.23
CA ALA A 659 -32.78 11.53 -42.25
C ALA A 659 -33.54 10.39 -41.53
N PRO A 660 -34.86 10.28 -41.68
CA PRO A 660 -35.70 9.42 -40.86
C PRO A 660 -35.69 7.99 -41.40
N ASP A 661 -35.47 7.03 -40.51
CA ASP A 661 -36.18 5.74 -40.56
C ASP A 661 -36.03 5.06 -39.20
N ILE A 662 -37.03 5.28 -38.34
CA ILE A 662 -37.74 4.28 -37.51
C ILE A 662 -38.54 5.03 -36.43
N LEU A 663 -39.83 4.71 -36.42
CA LEU A 663 -40.93 5.16 -35.55
C LEU A 663 -40.53 5.51 -34.10
N VAL A 664 -40.80 6.75 -33.69
CA VAL A 664 -41.04 7.10 -32.28
C VAL A 664 -42.54 7.38 -32.13
N GLN A 665 -43.27 6.46 -31.52
CA GLN A 665 -44.60 6.73 -30.99
C GLN A 665 -44.45 7.52 -29.68
N ALA A 666 -44.64 8.83 -29.74
CA ALA A 666 -44.78 9.67 -28.54
C ALA A 666 -46.23 10.17 -28.44
N LYS A 667 -46.85 9.97 -27.28
CA LYS A 667 -48.08 10.68 -26.87
C LYS A 667 -47.65 11.96 -26.15
N VAL A 668 -47.53 13.07 -26.91
CA VAL A 668 -48.00 14.48 -26.67
C VAL A 668 -47.79 15.06 -25.24
N VAL A 669 -47.20 16.24 -24.93
CA VAL A 669 -47.25 17.62 -25.48
C VAL A 669 -45.97 18.40 -25.12
N VAL A 670 -45.55 19.35 -25.98
CA VAL A 670 -44.59 20.44 -25.72
C VAL A 670 -45.29 21.81 -25.85
N PRO A 671 -44.98 22.79 -25.00
CA PRO A 671 -44.72 24.19 -25.44
C PRO A 671 -43.25 24.55 -25.13
N GLY A 672 -42.45 25.20 -26.00
CA GLY A 672 -42.57 26.54 -26.60
C GLY A 672 -41.80 27.50 -25.69
N ASP A 673 -40.66 28.11 -26.02
CA ASP A 673 -40.09 28.58 -27.30
C ASP A 673 -38.62 28.17 -27.56
#